data_AF-A0A077ZM65-F1
#
_entry.id   AF-A0A077ZM65-F1
#
_cell.length_a   1.000
_cell.length_b   1.000
_cell.length_c   1.000
_cell.angle_alpha   90.00
_cell.angle_beta   90.00
_cell.angle_gamma   90.00
#
_symmetry.space_group_name_H-M   'P 1'
#
loop_
_entity.id
_entity.type
_entity.pdbx_description
1 polymer ?
#
loop_
_entity_poly.entity_id
_entity_poly.type
_entity_poly.pdbx_seq_one_letter_code
_entity_poly.pdbx_strand_id
1 'polypeptide(L)'
;MAKKLKKDDVEITLIDRHSYHTMMTELHEVAGGRVEPDAVQYDLQRLFARQKNVSLVTDTVIGIDKEKKIVKTKLGKYPFDQLIIGMGGEPNDFGTPGVKEHGFTLWSMEDAIKIRKHIEDTVAKAALEPDEATRRAMLTFVVCGSGFTGIEMIGELMEWKTVLAKEHKLRPEEFTLMVVEALPTILNMLDRKDAEKAERFMMKKGIQLKKGAPITEVTADYIVLKDGSQIPTNTLIWTAGVKGTSDAADFGLEAARGQRLYANEYMQAKGYEDKDIYIIGDLVHYEENNDGKPTPQIVQAAEQTGHTAAANIVAKIKNTPKHEFKSNYQGFMVSIGSKWGVANLMDKIHLSGFLAIVVKHLVNLLYFFTIRSGYYMFQYMMHEFFHIKNDRNVTRGHSSRYGNVLWSVPLRVFYGSMWLIEASKKVVGDGSYLNPSSWFGSGSWFTDNVVFPFPWLQEQVTTGASAAGSHAAEATTAATGAAGGATDAAATAATHFGFSYAFGENPMPVFEKMPHWFSNIMEFMMPNRDVALFMQKFMTFVEIGIALALIFGLFTWLASAATIGLTVVFCLSGMFFWVNIWFIFVAFALMNGSGRALGLDRWVIPWIQRTVGKWCLNRTASPMQEAVLSVDGQEIKTFDLSDKSQSYTYRYEDKDGDYNLIEIKEGRIRIKEANCGDQICVRRGWIDQSGGTISTFLYSMSGSLLSYFGMLLVKSLGPKRVSIIGISAAGGFLHNVGQLFVASWIAQSWTVMLYLPVMSLLGILAGIVIGIAGNYLLVHVRALQKFQLDYESKKNLKKD
;
A
#
# COMPACT_ATOMS: atom_id res chain seq x y z
N MET A 1 -41.62 6.52 2.57
CA MET A 1 -42.87 6.80 3.31
C MET A 1 -42.65 7.71 4.53
N ALA A 2 -41.82 7.32 5.52
CA ALA A 2 -41.56 8.09 6.75
C ALA A 2 -41.38 9.61 6.56
N LYS A 3 -40.62 10.02 5.53
CA LYS A 3 -40.38 11.43 5.20
C LYS A 3 -41.64 12.19 4.73
N LYS A 4 -42.52 11.54 3.95
CA LYS A 4 -43.73 12.14 3.35
C LYS A 4 -44.88 12.26 4.36
N LEU A 5 -44.92 11.37 5.35
CA LEU A 5 -45.99 11.27 6.36
C LEU A 5 -45.57 11.76 7.75
N LYS A 6 -44.47 12.54 7.87
CA LYS A 6 -43.93 12.97 9.17
C LYS A 6 -44.88 13.87 9.99
N LYS A 7 -45.78 14.59 9.31
CA LYS A 7 -46.74 15.52 9.92
C LYS A 7 -48.15 14.92 10.03
N ASP A 8 -48.34 13.74 9.45
CA ASP A 8 -49.62 13.05 9.40
C ASP A 8 -49.67 12.07 10.59
N ASP A 9 -50.87 11.80 11.12
CA ASP A 9 -51.09 10.86 12.22
C ASP A 9 -51.02 9.41 11.70
N VAL A 10 -49.80 8.94 11.40
CA VAL A 10 -49.54 7.64 10.79
C VAL A 10 -48.37 6.96 11.53
N GLU A 11 -48.59 5.73 11.96
CA GLU A 11 -47.54 4.84 12.44
C GLU A 11 -47.07 3.90 11.33
N ILE A 12 -45.76 3.74 11.17
CA ILE A 12 -45.15 2.86 10.17
C ILE A 12 -44.37 1.78 10.92
N THR A 13 -44.80 0.52 10.81
CA THR A 13 -44.06 -0.62 11.35
C THR A 13 -43.22 -1.26 10.25
N LEU A 14 -41.90 -1.20 10.37
CA LEU A 14 -40.97 -1.90 9.49
C LEU A 14 -40.55 -3.22 10.15
N ILE A 15 -40.93 -4.33 9.53
CA ILE A 15 -40.58 -5.68 9.97
C ILE A 15 -39.47 -6.21 9.05
N ASP A 16 -38.33 -6.56 9.63
CA ASP A 16 -37.20 -7.17 8.91
C ASP A 16 -36.65 -8.35 9.71
N ARG A 17 -36.07 -9.34 9.03
CA ARG A 17 -35.46 -10.51 9.70
C ARG A 17 -34.13 -10.15 10.39
N HIS A 18 -33.56 -8.99 10.09
CA HIS A 18 -32.34 -8.43 10.67
C HIS A 18 -32.59 -7.04 11.28
N SER A 19 -31.74 -6.62 12.21
CA SER A 19 -31.77 -5.25 12.78
C SER A 19 -31.05 -4.21 11.94
N TYR A 20 -30.51 -4.61 10.79
CA TYR A 20 -29.68 -3.80 9.90
C TYR A 20 -30.16 -3.94 8.46
N HIS A 21 -29.93 -2.90 7.66
CA HIS A 21 -30.09 -2.91 6.21
C HIS A 21 -28.77 -3.33 5.56
N THR A 22 -28.83 -4.26 4.61
CA THR A 22 -27.66 -4.72 3.85
C THR A 22 -27.60 -4.01 2.50
N MET A 23 -26.46 -3.40 2.18
CA MET A 23 -26.18 -2.89 0.84
C MET A 23 -25.84 -4.06 -0.10
N MET A 24 -26.87 -4.69 -0.67
CA MET A 24 -26.73 -5.92 -1.47
C MET A 24 -25.78 -5.79 -2.66
N THR A 25 -25.66 -4.60 -3.25
CA THR A 25 -24.76 -4.33 -4.37
C THR A 25 -23.29 -4.47 -4.01
N GLU A 26 -22.92 -4.41 -2.73
CA GLU A 26 -21.52 -4.48 -2.28
C GLU A 26 -21.18 -5.81 -1.58
N LEU A 27 -22.10 -6.80 -1.61
CA LEU A 27 -21.85 -8.12 -1.00
C LEU A 27 -20.65 -8.84 -1.62
N HIS A 28 -20.39 -8.64 -2.91
CA HIS A 28 -19.22 -9.18 -3.59
C HIS A 28 -17.92 -8.67 -2.95
N GLU A 29 -17.90 -7.45 -2.42
CA GLU A 29 -16.73 -6.87 -1.77
C GLU A 29 -16.42 -7.55 -0.43
N VAL A 30 -17.45 -7.93 0.33
CA VAL A 30 -17.31 -8.73 1.57
C VAL A 30 -16.88 -10.15 1.23
N ALA A 31 -17.55 -10.79 0.27
CA ALA A 31 -17.24 -12.14 -0.17
C ALA A 31 -15.81 -12.27 -0.70
N GLY A 32 -15.33 -11.22 -1.37
CA GLY A 32 -13.97 -11.12 -1.88
C GLY A 32 -12.94 -10.64 -0.86
N GLY A 33 -13.28 -10.53 0.44
CA GLY A 33 -12.36 -10.12 1.51
C GLY A 33 -11.76 -8.72 1.32
N ARG A 34 -12.46 -7.82 0.60
CA ARG A 34 -12.04 -6.44 0.38
C ARG A 34 -12.44 -5.54 1.54
N VAL A 35 -13.69 -5.65 1.97
CA VAL A 35 -14.26 -4.92 3.10
C VAL A 35 -14.77 -5.89 4.17
N GLU A 36 -14.84 -5.42 5.41
CA GLU A 36 -15.44 -6.18 6.50
C GLU A 36 -16.98 -6.05 6.46
N PRO A 37 -17.75 -7.01 7.01
CA PRO A 37 -19.22 -7.01 6.96
C PRO A 37 -19.90 -5.72 7.44
N ASP A 38 -19.33 -5.06 8.44
CA ASP A 38 -19.85 -3.81 9.01
C ASP A 38 -19.84 -2.64 8.02
N ALA A 39 -19.03 -2.70 6.96
CA ALA A 39 -18.98 -1.68 5.91
C ALA A 39 -20.28 -1.62 5.06
N VAL A 40 -20.98 -2.75 4.94
CA VAL A 40 -22.18 -2.90 4.10
C VAL A 40 -23.45 -3.11 4.93
N GLN A 41 -23.34 -3.10 6.27
CA GLN A 41 -24.45 -3.23 7.21
C GLN A 41 -24.79 -1.88 7.85
N TYR A 42 -26.01 -1.39 7.61
CA TYR A 42 -26.50 -0.13 8.15
C TYR A 42 -27.62 -0.38 9.16
N ASP A 43 -27.28 -0.24 10.45
CA ASP A 43 -28.24 -0.31 11.56
C ASP A 43 -29.54 0.50 11.28
N LEU A 44 -30.67 -0.21 11.29
CA LEU A 44 -31.99 0.37 10.98
C LEU A 44 -32.39 1.38 12.06
N GLN A 45 -32.06 1.10 13.33
CA GLN A 45 -32.37 2.00 14.44
C GLN A 45 -31.72 3.36 14.23
N ARG A 46 -30.46 3.41 13.79
CA ARG A 46 -29.75 4.63 13.47
C ARG A 46 -30.29 5.32 12.21
N LEU A 47 -30.67 4.58 11.17
CA LEU A 47 -31.31 5.14 9.97
C LEU A 47 -32.63 5.86 10.30
N PHE A 48 -33.43 5.27 11.19
CA PHE A 48 -34.75 5.79 11.56
C PHE A 48 -34.79 6.55 12.89
N ALA A 49 -33.66 6.75 13.58
CA ALA A 49 -33.59 7.38 14.92
C ALA A 49 -34.29 8.76 15.04
N ARG A 50 -34.39 9.51 13.94
CA ARG A 50 -35.03 10.84 13.89
C ARG A 50 -36.49 10.79 13.40
N GLN A 51 -37.01 9.62 13.04
CA GLN A 51 -38.37 9.41 12.55
C GLN A 51 -39.22 8.79 13.66
N LYS A 52 -39.95 9.64 14.38
CA LYS A 52 -40.80 9.20 15.51
C LYS A 52 -42.01 8.36 15.08
N ASN A 53 -42.35 8.40 13.80
CA ASN A 53 -43.46 7.65 13.21
C ASN A 53 -43.05 6.28 12.67
N VAL A 54 -41.84 5.80 12.96
CA VAL A 54 -41.34 4.49 12.50
C VAL A 54 -41.02 3.60 13.69
N SER A 55 -41.75 2.49 13.79
CA SER A 55 -41.52 1.39 14.73
C SER A 55 -40.75 0.29 14.01
N LEU A 56 -39.62 -0.14 14.57
CA LEU A 56 -38.78 -1.19 14.00
C LEU A 56 -39.03 -2.52 14.73
N VAL A 57 -39.22 -3.58 13.96
CA VAL A 57 -39.45 -4.93 14.47
C VAL A 57 -38.46 -5.87 13.78
N THR A 58 -37.60 -6.52 14.56
CA THR A 58 -36.75 -7.60 14.05
C THR A 58 -37.46 -8.94 14.24
N ASP A 59 -38.12 -9.42 13.19
CA ASP A 59 -38.86 -10.68 13.17
C ASP A 59 -39.00 -11.22 11.74
N THR A 60 -39.22 -12.52 11.60
CA THR A 60 -39.45 -13.17 10.29
C THR A 60 -40.95 -13.26 10.02
N VAL A 61 -41.41 -12.69 8.91
CA VAL A 61 -42.79 -12.86 8.42
C VAL A 61 -43.00 -14.30 7.95
N ILE A 62 -44.08 -14.93 8.39
CA ILE A 62 -44.45 -16.31 8.03
C ILE A 62 -45.82 -16.42 7.34
N GLY A 63 -46.59 -15.34 7.32
CA GLY A 63 -47.91 -15.36 6.68
C GLY A 63 -48.65 -14.03 6.79
N ILE A 64 -49.71 -13.89 5.99
CA ILE A 64 -50.60 -12.73 6.01
C ILE A 64 -52.04 -13.22 6.10
N ASP A 65 -52.78 -12.74 7.10
CA ASP A 65 -54.23 -12.88 7.17
C ASP A 65 -54.87 -11.69 6.46
N LYS A 66 -55.22 -11.89 5.19
CA LYS A 66 -55.76 -10.84 4.29
C LYS A 66 -57.14 -10.35 4.72
N GLU A 67 -57.93 -11.20 5.37
CA GLU A 67 -59.27 -10.85 5.83
C GLU A 67 -59.23 -10.06 7.13
N LYS A 68 -58.43 -10.49 8.10
CA LYS A 68 -58.25 -9.76 9.37
C LYS A 68 -57.26 -8.60 9.27
N LYS A 69 -56.60 -8.44 8.12
CA LYS A 69 -55.48 -7.50 7.89
C LYS A 69 -54.40 -7.59 8.97
N ILE A 70 -53.85 -8.79 9.16
CA ILE A 70 -52.79 -9.07 10.14
C ILE A 70 -51.60 -9.73 9.46
N VAL A 71 -50.40 -9.17 9.65
CA VAL A 71 -49.14 -9.83 9.33
C VAL A 71 -48.78 -10.78 10.48
N LYS A 72 -48.54 -12.05 10.16
CA LYS A 72 -48.10 -13.08 11.11
C LYS A 72 -46.58 -13.20 11.00
N THR A 73 -45.89 -13.09 12.11
CA THR A 73 -44.45 -13.33 12.22
C THR A 73 -44.19 -14.50 13.16
N LYS A 74 -42.92 -14.88 13.36
CA LYS A 74 -42.58 -15.97 14.29
C LYS A 74 -42.90 -15.62 15.74
N LEU A 75 -42.72 -14.35 16.15
CA LEU A 75 -42.87 -13.91 17.54
C LEU A 75 -44.17 -13.15 17.80
N GLY A 76 -44.90 -12.73 16.76
CA GLY A 76 -46.01 -11.80 16.93
C GLY A 76 -47.02 -11.74 15.79
N LYS A 77 -47.96 -10.81 15.98
CA LYS A 77 -49.01 -10.47 15.02
C LYS A 77 -49.14 -8.95 14.96
N TYR A 78 -49.13 -8.41 13.76
CA TYR A 78 -49.14 -6.97 13.54
C TYR A 78 -50.34 -6.59 12.65
N PRO A 79 -51.35 -5.88 13.18
CA PRO A 79 -52.45 -5.39 12.36
C PRO A 79 -51.96 -4.29 11.42
N PHE A 80 -52.60 -4.15 10.26
CA PHE A 80 -52.27 -3.11 9.28
C PHE A 80 -53.52 -2.52 8.62
N ASP A 81 -53.46 -1.24 8.28
CA ASP A 81 -54.43 -0.62 7.36
C ASP A 81 -53.97 -0.72 5.91
N GLN A 82 -52.66 -0.56 5.71
CA GLN A 82 -51.94 -0.60 4.44
C GLN A 82 -50.70 -1.49 4.62
N LEU A 83 -50.45 -2.42 3.70
CA LEU A 83 -49.31 -3.34 3.75
C LEU A 83 -48.44 -3.20 2.51
N ILE A 84 -47.12 -3.01 2.70
CA ILE A 84 -46.12 -3.16 1.64
C ILE A 84 -45.36 -4.46 1.87
N ILE A 85 -45.32 -5.32 0.86
CA ILE A 85 -44.53 -6.55 0.84
C ILE A 85 -43.29 -6.30 -0.03
N GLY A 86 -42.13 -6.17 0.62
CA GLY A 86 -40.84 -5.93 -0.03
C GLY A 86 -39.78 -6.92 0.43
N MET A 87 -40.10 -8.22 0.43
CA MET A 87 -39.25 -9.26 1.00
C MET A 87 -38.11 -9.74 0.07
N GLY A 88 -37.97 -9.11 -1.11
CA GLY A 88 -36.88 -9.39 -2.06
C GLY A 88 -37.03 -10.72 -2.81
N GLY A 89 -35.92 -11.15 -3.40
CA GLY A 89 -35.78 -12.42 -4.08
C GLY A 89 -34.98 -13.44 -3.29
N GLU A 90 -34.76 -14.61 -3.89
CA GLU A 90 -33.78 -15.61 -3.48
C GLU A 90 -33.07 -16.20 -4.72
N PRO A 91 -31.90 -16.83 -4.55
CA PRO A 91 -31.18 -17.48 -5.65
C PRO A 91 -32.03 -18.54 -6.35
N ASN A 92 -31.89 -18.65 -7.67
CA ASN A 92 -32.56 -19.68 -8.46
C ASN A 92 -31.55 -20.74 -8.91
N ASP A 93 -31.67 -21.97 -8.40
CA ASP A 93 -30.83 -23.11 -8.78
C ASP A 93 -31.24 -23.78 -10.11
N PHE A 94 -32.41 -23.41 -10.66
CA PHE A 94 -33.05 -24.04 -11.81
C PHE A 94 -33.24 -25.57 -11.69
N GLY A 95 -33.23 -26.11 -10.46
CA GLY A 95 -33.26 -27.55 -10.21
C GLY A 95 -31.98 -28.29 -10.63
N THR A 96 -30.86 -27.59 -10.83
CA THR A 96 -29.58 -28.19 -11.20
C THR A 96 -29.06 -29.05 -10.02
N PRO A 97 -28.87 -30.37 -10.21
CA PRO A 97 -28.41 -31.27 -9.14
C PRO A 97 -27.12 -30.81 -8.47
N GLY A 98 -27.10 -30.84 -7.13
CA GLY A 98 -25.92 -30.55 -6.31
C GLY A 98 -25.64 -29.06 -6.03
N VAL A 99 -26.37 -28.12 -6.66
CA VAL A 99 -26.15 -26.69 -6.42
C VAL A 99 -26.43 -26.30 -4.97
N LYS A 100 -27.46 -26.88 -4.34
CA LYS A 100 -27.78 -26.56 -2.93
C LYS A 100 -26.76 -27.13 -1.96
N GLU A 101 -26.21 -28.29 -2.28
CA GLU A 101 -25.31 -29.07 -1.44
C GLU A 101 -23.87 -28.56 -1.52
N HIS A 102 -23.43 -28.15 -2.72
CA HIS A 102 -22.02 -27.87 -3.04
C HIS A 102 -21.78 -26.47 -3.62
N GLY A 103 -22.82 -25.77 -4.06
CA GLY A 103 -22.73 -24.39 -4.55
C GLY A 103 -22.79 -23.34 -3.44
N PHE A 104 -22.17 -22.19 -3.71
CA PHE A 104 -22.27 -21.00 -2.86
C PHE A 104 -23.09 -19.93 -3.55
N THR A 105 -24.14 -19.43 -2.91
CA THR A 105 -24.88 -18.28 -3.42
C THR A 105 -24.26 -16.99 -2.92
N LEU A 106 -24.56 -15.86 -3.57
CA LEU A 106 -24.14 -14.53 -3.13
C LEU A 106 -25.36 -13.60 -3.13
N TRP A 107 -26.23 -13.78 -2.13
CA TRP A 107 -27.49 -13.03 -2.04
C TRP A 107 -27.75 -12.41 -0.67
N SER A 108 -27.10 -12.94 0.37
CA SER A 108 -27.21 -12.48 1.75
C SER A 108 -25.85 -12.09 2.33
N MET A 109 -25.86 -11.48 3.51
CA MET A 109 -24.61 -11.25 4.24
C MET A 109 -23.98 -12.60 4.66
N GLU A 110 -24.81 -13.52 5.15
CA GLU A 110 -24.41 -14.85 5.57
C GLU A 110 -23.71 -15.61 4.43
N ASP A 111 -24.24 -15.50 3.21
CA ASP A 111 -23.64 -16.01 1.98
C ASP A 111 -22.23 -15.44 1.73
N ALA A 112 -22.10 -14.11 1.80
CA ALA A 112 -20.82 -13.43 1.57
C ALA A 112 -19.76 -13.86 2.60
N ILE A 113 -20.12 -13.94 3.89
CA ILE A 113 -19.23 -14.47 4.94
C ILE A 113 -18.85 -15.93 4.66
N LYS A 114 -19.82 -16.75 4.27
CA LYS A 114 -19.60 -18.17 3.99
C LYS A 114 -18.63 -18.36 2.82
N ILE A 115 -18.79 -17.60 1.74
CA ILE A 115 -17.86 -17.60 0.59
C ILE A 115 -16.46 -17.20 1.03
N ARG A 116 -16.33 -16.08 1.74
CA ARG A 116 -15.02 -15.58 2.19
C ARG A 116 -14.30 -16.63 3.02
N LYS A 117 -14.98 -17.18 4.03
CA LYS A 117 -14.44 -18.22 4.91
C LYS A 117 -14.05 -19.47 4.13
N HIS A 118 -14.90 -19.93 3.22
CA HIS A 118 -14.62 -21.11 2.39
C HIS A 118 -13.36 -20.93 1.54
N ILE A 119 -13.20 -19.77 0.92
CA ILE A 119 -12.02 -19.47 0.10
C ILE A 119 -10.75 -19.43 0.97
N GLU A 120 -10.78 -18.74 2.11
CA GLU A 120 -9.67 -18.71 3.05
C GLU A 120 -9.27 -20.13 3.50
N ASP A 121 -10.25 -20.93 3.94
CA ASP A 121 -10.03 -22.30 4.41
C ASP A 121 -9.53 -23.23 3.27
N THR A 122 -10.05 -23.07 2.05
CA THR A 122 -9.67 -23.88 0.88
C THR A 122 -8.26 -23.57 0.41
N VAL A 123 -7.89 -22.29 0.37
CA VAL A 123 -6.52 -21.88 0.00
C VAL A 123 -5.52 -22.34 1.04
N ALA A 124 -5.85 -22.24 2.34
CA ALA A 124 -4.98 -22.72 3.40
C ALA A 124 -4.72 -24.22 3.30
N LYS A 125 -5.74 -25.02 2.97
CA LYS A 125 -5.57 -26.46 2.71
C LYS A 125 -4.78 -26.73 1.42
N ALA A 126 -5.05 -25.99 0.34
CA ALA A 126 -4.34 -26.13 -0.93
C ALA A 126 -2.84 -25.86 -0.79
N ALA A 127 -2.44 -24.93 0.09
CA ALA A 127 -1.05 -24.66 0.40
C ALA A 127 -0.31 -25.85 1.04
N LEU A 128 -1.04 -26.78 1.66
CA LEU A 128 -0.53 -27.99 2.29
C LEU A 128 -0.68 -29.25 1.41
N GLU A 129 -1.44 -29.17 0.32
CA GLU A 129 -1.80 -30.31 -0.53
C GLU A 129 -0.61 -30.73 -1.42
N PRO A 130 0.00 -31.92 -1.26
CA PRO A 130 1.12 -32.36 -2.08
C PRO A 130 0.75 -32.69 -3.53
N ASP A 131 -0.48 -33.15 -3.81
CA ASP A 131 -0.92 -33.49 -5.16
C ASP A 131 -1.23 -32.25 -5.99
N GLU A 132 -0.56 -32.09 -7.13
CA GLU A 132 -0.71 -30.89 -7.97
C GLU A 132 -2.11 -30.79 -8.58
N ALA A 133 -2.72 -31.92 -8.97
CA ALA A 133 -4.04 -31.92 -9.58
C ALA A 133 -5.13 -31.52 -8.58
N THR A 134 -5.10 -32.11 -7.38
CA THR A 134 -6.00 -31.77 -6.27
C THR A 134 -5.81 -30.33 -5.83
N ARG A 135 -4.56 -29.89 -5.65
CA ARG A 135 -4.25 -28.48 -5.35
C ARG A 135 -4.80 -27.54 -6.41
N ARG A 136 -4.65 -27.88 -7.69
CA ARG A 136 -5.15 -27.06 -8.81
C ARG A 136 -6.68 -26.99 -8.80
N ALA A 137 -7.39 -28.07 -8.49
CA ALA A 137 -8.84 -28.08 -8.34
C ALA A 137 -9.29 -27.17 -7.18
N MET A 138 -8.59 -27.23 -6.04
CA MET A 138 -8.87 -26.38 -4.87
C MET A 138 -8.65 -24.88 -5.17
N LEU A 139 -7.64 -24.54 -5.97
CA LEU A 139 -7.31 -23.17 -6.38
C LEU A 139 -8.05 -22.72 -7.66
N THR A 140 -8.99 -23.53 -8.16
CA THR A 140 -9.85 -23.16 -9.28
C THR A 140 -11.18 -22.66 -8.73
N PHE A 141 -11.46 -21.37 -8.90
CA PHE A 141 -12.71 -20.74 -8.47
C PHE A 141 -13.59 -20.48 -9.68
N VAL A 142 -14.80 -21.05 -9.65
CA VAL A 142 -15.77 -20.94 -10.73
C VAL A 142 -16.95 -20.08 -10.28
N VAL A 143 -17.31 -19.08 -11.09
CA VAL A 143 -18.53 -18.29 -10.92
C VAL A 143 -19.50 -18.66 -12.04
N CYS A 144 -20.68 -19.16 -11.68
CA CYS A 144 -21.75 -19.44 -12.62
C CYS A 144 -22.64 -18.21 -12.78
N GLY A 145 -22.89 -17.83 -14.02
CA GLY A 145 -23.67 -16.65 -14.38
C GLY A 145 -22.78 -15.43 -14.61
N SER A 146 -23.01 -14.77 -15.74
CA SER A 146 -22.28 -13.57 -16.18
C SER A 146 -23.11 -12.29 -16.06
N GLY A 147 -24.07 -12.28 -15.13
CA GLY A 147 -24.76 -11.07 -14.68
C GLY A 147 -23.85 -10.14 -13.88
N PHE A 148 -24.39 -9.02 -13.39
CA PHE A 148 -23.61 -8.02 -12.64
C PHE A 148 -22.91 -8.63 -11.43
N THR A 149 -23.65 -9.30 -10.55
CA THR A 149 -23.13 -9.96 -9.35
C THR A 149 -22.00 -10.95 -9.66
N GLY A 150 -22.15 -11.78 -10.70
CA GLY A 150 -21.14 -12.76 -11.07
C GLY A 150 -19.84 -12.13 -11.59
N ILE A 151 -19.97 -11.10 -12.44
CA ILE A 151 -18.80 -10.37 -12.97
C ILE A 151 -18.12 -9.51 -11.90
N GLU A 152 -18.88 -8.95 -10.98
CA GLU A 152 -18.33 -8.24 -9.83
C GLU A 152 -17.57 -9.19 -8.91
N MET A 153 -18.17 -10.36 -8.61
CA MET A 153 -17.53 -11.38 -7.79
C MET A 153 -16.22 -11.89 -8.39
N ILE A 154 -16.19 -12.25 -9.68
CA ILE A 154 -14.94 -12.71 -10.32
C ILE A 154 -13.88 -11.60 -10.35
N GLY A 155 -14.32 -10.34 -10.46
CA GLY A 155 -13.46 -9.17 -10.37
C GLY A 155 -12.80 -9.03 -8.99
N GLU A 156 -13.53 -9.33 -7.92
CA GLU A 156 -12.95 -9.36 -6.57
C GLU A 156 -11.95 -10.51 -6.39
N LEU A 157 -12.28 -11.71 -6.87
CA LEU A 157 -11.37 -12.86 -6.83
C LEU A 157 -10.08 -12.59 -7.62
N MET A 158 -10.17 -11.88 -8.74
CA MET A 158 -9.03 -11.47 -9.56
C MET A 158 -8.03 -10.63 -8.79
N GLU A 159 -8.48 -9.72 -7.93
CA GLU A 159 -7.58 -8.94 -7.08
C GLU A 159 -7.16 -9.70 -5.82
N TRP A 160 -8.06 -10.50 -5.25
CA TRP A 160 -7.79 -11.23 -4.02
C TRP A 160 -6.77 -12.37 -4.20
N LYS A 161 -6.71 -13.02 -5.36
CA LYS A 161 -5.77 -14.13 -5.62
C LYS A 161 -4.32 -13.77 -5.32
N THR A 162 -3.89 -12.54 -5.60
CA THR A 162 -2.50 -12.11 -5.35
C THR A 162 -2.22 -11.97 -3.86
N VAL A 163 -3.21 -11.56 -3.07
CA VAL A 163 -3.12 -11.48 -1.61
C VAL A 163 -3.08 -12.89 -1.02
N LEU A 164 -4.04 -13.73 -1.40
CA LEU A 164 -4.14 -15.13 -0.96
C LEU A 164 -2.86 -15.91 -1.27
N ALA A 165 -2.34 -15.76 -2.49
CA ALA A 165 -1.08 -16.39 -2.91
C ALA A 165 0.10 -15.97 -2.04
N LYS A 166 0.22 -14.66 -1.76
CA LYS A 166 1.30 -14.13 -0.93
C LYS A 166 1.22 -14.61 0.52
N GLU A 167 0.03 -14.59 1.12
CA GLU A 167 -0.20 -15.00 2.51
C GLU A 167 0.07 -16.50 2.72
N HIS A 168 -0.24 -17.31 1.71
CA HIS A 168 -0.09 -18.77 1.76
C HIS A 168 1.16 -19.29 1.04
N LYS A 169 2.05 -18.41 0.60
CA LYS A 169 3.31 -18.74 -0.13
C LYS A 169 3.07 -19.58 -1.40
N LEU A 170 1.92 -19.40 -2.05
CA LEU A 170 1.57 -19.98 -3.34
C LEU A 170 1.95 -19.02 -4.47
N ARG A 171 2.00 -19.52 -5.71
CA ARG A 171 2.17 -18.69 -6.89
C ARG A 171 0.81 -18.18 -7.39
N PRO A 172 0.65 -16.90 -7.73
CA PRO A 172 -0.62 -16.38 -8.29
C PRO A 172 -1.10 -17.11 -9.55
N GLU A 173 -0.20 -17.76 -10.28
CA GLU A 173 -0.47 -18.53 -11.51
C GLU A 173 -1.10 -19.91 -11.22
N GLU A 174 -1.01 -20.40 -9.97
CA GLU A 174 -1.67 -21.63 -9.53
C GLU A 174 -3.20 -21.45 -9.43
N PHE A 175 -3.66 -20.21 -9.25
CA PHE A 175 -5.08 -19.87 -9.18
C PHE A 175 -5.72 -19.80 -10.57
N THR A 176 -6.83 -20.50 -10.75
CA THR A 176 -7.66 -20.40 -11.95
C THR A 176 -8.96 -19.69 -11.60
N LEU A 177 -9.29 -18.64 -12.34
CA LEU A 177 -10.56 -17.92 -12.21
C LEU A 177 -11.38 -18.13 -13.47
N MET A 178 -12.58 -18.67 -13.33
CA MET A 178 -13.44 -19.01 -14.45
C MET A 178 -14.86 -18.47 -14.26
N VAL A 179 -15.42 -17.88 -15.31
CA VAL A 179 -16.84 -17.58 -15.41
C VAL A 179 -17.47 -18.58 -16.39
N VAL A 180 -18.53 -19.25 -15.95
CA VAL A 180 -19.31 -20.19 -16.76
C VAL A 180 -20.68 -19.59 -17.02
N GLU A 181 -21.04 -19.45 -18.29
CA GLU A 181 -22.28 -18.84 -18.74
C GLU A 181 -23.01 -19.76 -19.72
N ALA A 182 -24.31 -19.96 -19.49
CA ALA A 182 -25.17 -20.78 -20.34
C ALA A 182 -25.42 -20.14 -21.71
N LEU A 183 -25.47 -18.80 -21.77
CA LEU A 183 -25.68 -18.03 -22.99
C LEU A 183 -24.37 -17.80 -23.77
N PRO A 184 -24.43 -17.51 -25.09
CA PRO A 184 -23.24 -17.24 -25.90
C PRO A 184 -22.55 -15.90 -25.57
N THR A 185 -23.19 -15.03 -24.80
CA THR A 185 -22.74 -13.68 -24.48
C THR A 185 -22.88 -13.37 -23.00
N ILE A 186 -22.02 -12.47 -22.52
CA ILE A 186 -22.01 -12.02 -21.12
C ILE A 186 -22.69 -10.65 -20.94
N LEU A 187 -23.01 -10.30 -19.69
CA LEU A 187 -23.53 -8.98 -19.28
C LEU A 187 -24.67 -8.51 -20.20
N ASN A 188 -25.67 -9.36 -20.43
CA ASN A 188 -26.67 -9.16 -21.50
C ASN A 188 -27.56 -7.91 -21.32
N MET A 189 -27.55 -7.29 -20.14
CA MET A 189 -28.21 -6.02 -19.84
C MET A 189 -27.40 -4.77 -20.25
N LEU A 190 -26.11 -4.93 -20.59
CA LEU A 190 -25.28 -3.84 -21.11
C LEU A 190 -25.31 -3.78 -22.64
N ASP A 191 -24.98 -2.62 -23.19
CA ASP A 191 -24.66 -2.51 -24.61
C ASP A 191 -23.47 -3.41 -24.97
N ARG A 192 -23.52 -4.01 -26.16
CA ARG A 192 -22.51 -4.98 -26.60
C ARG A 192 -21.10 -4.40 -26.58
N LYS A 193 -20.92 -3.13 -26.97
CA LYS A 193 -19.61 -2.45 -26.93
C LYS A 193 -19.03 -2.36 -25.50
N ASP A 194 -19.88 -2.21 -24.50
CA ASP A 194 -19.48 -2.10 -23.10
C ASP A 194 -19.22 -3.48 -22.49
N ALA A 195 -20.06 -4.47 -22.81
CA ALA A 195 -19.81 -5.87 -22.47
C ALA A 195 -18.49 -6.38 -23.08
N GLU A 196 -18.18 -6.04 -24.33
CA GLU A 196 -16.91 -6.39 -24.98
C GLU A 196 -15.68 -5.75 -24.30
N LYS A 197 -15.80 -4.51 -23.80
CA LYS A 197 -14.70 -3.89 -23.03
C LYS A 197 -14.45 -4.67 -21.74
N ALA A 198 -15.50 -5.07 -21.04
CA ALA A 198 -15.41 -5.91 -19.85
C ALA A 198 -14.78 -7.28 -20.16
N GLU A 199 -15.24 -7.94 -21.23
CA GLU A 199 -14.68 -9.21 -21.70
C GLU A 199 -13.18 -9.10 -22.02
N ARG A 200 -12.78 -8.12 -22.83
CA ARG A 200 -11.37 -7.87 -23.15
C ARG A 200 -10.52 -7.61 -21.90
N PHE A 201 -11.05 -6.87 -20.93
CA PHE A 201 -10.35 -6.62 -19.67
C PHE A 201 -10.17 -7.90 -18.85
N MET A 202 -11.23 -8.68 -18.67
CA MET A 202 -11.18 -9.95 -17.94
C MET A 202 -10.20 -10.95 -18.57
N MET A 203 -10.25 -11.12 -19.89
CA MET A 203 -9.33 -11.99 -20.63
C MET A 203 -7.87 -11.53 -20.47
N LYS A 204 -7.61 -10.22 -20.57
CA LYS A 204 -6.28 -9.64 -20.33
C LYS A 204 -5.76 -9.91 -18.91
N LYS A 205 -6.66 -10.10 -17.95
CA LYS A 205 -6.33 -10.43 -16.55
C LYS A 205 -6.23 -11.93 -16.27
N GLY A 206 -6.39 -12.77 -17.30
CA GLY A 206 -6.28 -14.23 -17.21
C GLY A 206 -7.53 -14.90 -16.65
N ILE A 207 -8.68 -14.21 -16.65
CA ILE A 207 -9.97 -14.82 -16.30
C ILE A 207 -10.44 -15.62 -17.51
N GLN A 208 -10.82 -16.88 -17.29
CA GLN A 208 -11.35 -17.76 -18.31
C GLN A 208 -12.86 -17.56 -18.44
N LEU A 209 -13.36 -17.36 -19.67
CA LEU A 209 -14.79 -17.17 -19.93
C LEU A 209 -15.29 -18.34 -20.77
N LYS A 210 -16.10 -19.22 -20.17
CA LYS A 210 -16.71 -20.36 -20.84
C LYS A 210 -18.19 -20.05 -21.11
N LYS A 211 -18.47 -19.57 -22.33
CA LYS A 211 -19.80 -19.16 -22.80
C LYS A 211 -20.50 -20.31 -23.52
N GLY A 212 -21.82 -20.28 -23.60
CA GLY A 212 -22.60 -21.35 -24.24
C GLY A 212 -22.48 -22.70 -23.51
N ALA A 213 -22.16 -22.68 -22.22
CA ALA A 213 -21.79 -23.86 -21.44
C ALA A 213 -22.64 -23.97 -20.16
N PRO A 214 -23.92 -24.41 -20.27
CA PRO A 214 -24.76 -24.62 -19.10
C PRO A 214 -24.16 -25.69 -18.17
N ILE A 215 -24.17 -25.42 -16.87
CA ILE A 215 -23.84 -26.42 -15.83
C ILE A 215 -25.03 -27.35 -15.67
N THR A 216 -24.80 -28.66 -15.67
CA THR A 216 -25.84 -29.70 -15.52
C THR A 216 -25.77 -30.43 -14.19
N GLU A 217 -24.61 -30.42 -13.52
CA GLU A 217 -24.42 -31.07 -12.22
C GLU A 217 -23.26 -30.40 -11.47
N VAL A 218 -23.37 -30.33 -10.15
CA VAL A 218 -22.34 -29.79 -9.25
C VAL A 218 -22.02 -30.83 -8.19
N THR A 219 -20.75 -31.19 -8.03
CA THR A 219 -20.27 -32.06 -6.94
C THR A 219 -19.38 -31.27 -5.99
N ALA A 220 -18.81 -31.94 -4.98
CA ALA A 220 -17.89 -31.33 -4.02
C ALA A 220 -16.52 -30.95 -4.63
N ASP A 221 -16.18 -31.55 -5.77
CA ASP A 221 -14.83 -31.62 -6.35
C ASP A 221 -14.78 -31.29 -7.85
N TYR A 222 -15.93 -31.28 -8.55
CA TYR A 222 -16.03 -30.85 -9.93
C TYR A 222 -17.43 -30.34 -10.30
N ILE A 223 -17.54 -29.71 -11.46
CA ILE A 223 -18.82 -29.39 -12.11
C ILE A 223 -18.90 -30.07 -13.47
N VAL A 224 -20.10 -30.47 -13.87
CA VAL A 224 -20.38 -31.08 -15.18
C VAL A 224 -21.10 -30.07 -16.06
N LEU A 225 -20.65 -29.93 -17.30
CA LEU A 225 -21.29 -29.08 -18.29
C LEU A 225 -22.14 -29.91 -19.26
N LYS A 226 -23.05 -29.23 -19.97
CA LYS A 226 -23.97 -29.86 -20.94
C LYS A 226 -23.26 -30.62 -22.07
N ASP A 227 -22.02 -30.28 -22.41
CA ASP A 227 -21.20 -30.99 -23.40
C ASP A 227 -20.53 -32.26 -22.86
N GLY A 228 -20.76 -32.60 -21.58
CA GLY A 228 -20.15 -33.72 -20.87
C GLY A 228 -18.77 -33.42 -20.30
N SER A 229 -18.20 -32.24 -20.55
CA SER A 229 -16.92 -31.85 -19.96
C SER A 229 -17.05 -31.57 -18.47
N GLN A 230 -16.02 -31.95 -17.72
CA GLN A 230 -15.92 -31.70 -16.30
C GLN A 230 -14.87 -30.62 -16.01
N ILE A 231 -15.16 -29.74 -15.05
CA ILE A 231 -14.20 -28.75 -14.54
C ILE A 231 -13.93 -29.09 -13.07
N PRO A 232 -12.71 -29.54 -12.72
CA PRO A 232 -12.32 -29.75 -11.33
C PRO A 232 -12.34 -28.43 -10.56
N THR A 233 -13.12 -28.36 -9.49
CA THR A 233 -13.23 -27.19 -8.61
C THR A 233 -13.85 -27.58 -7.28
N ASN A 234 -13.34 -27.00 -6.19
CA ASN A 234 -13.99 -27.09 -4.88
C ASN A 234 -14.81 -25.83 -4.54
N THR A 235 -14.91 -24.88 -5.48
CA THR A 235 -15.56 -23.58 -5.24
C THR A 235 -16.38 -23.16 -6.45
N LEU A 236 -17.68 -23.41 -6.39
CA LEU A 236 -18.66 -22.88 -7.33
C LEU A 236 -19.49 -21.78 -6.66
N ILE A 237 -19.40 -20.55 -7.16
CA ILE A 237 -20.28 -19.45 -6.75
C ILE A 237 -21.42 -19.33 -7.78
N TRP A 238 -22.63 -19.66 -7.36
CA TRP A 238 -23.84 -19.63 -8.17
C TRP A 238 -24.51 -18.25 -8.13
N THR A 239 -24.43 -17.53 -9.25
CA THR A 239 -25.08 -16.23 -9.48
C THR A 239 -26.02 -16.25 -10.69
N ALA A 240 -26.35 -17.45 -11.18
CA ALA A 240 -27.23 -17.65 -12.32
C ALA A 240 -28.68 -17.45 -11.89
N GLY A 241 -29.14 -16.20 -11.94
CA GLY A 241 -30.55 -15.87 -11.81
C GLY A 241 -31.10 -15.86 -10.38
N VAL A 242 -32.26 -15.23 -10.29
CA VAL A 242 -32.97 -14.94 -9.04
C VAL A 242 -34.46 -15.19 -9.26
N LYS A 243 -35.17 -15.53 -8.20
CA LYS A 243 -36.62 -15.73 -8.18
C LYS A 243 -37.21 -14.98 -6.99
N GLY A 244 -38.52 -14.75 -6.96
CA GLY A 244 -39.20 -14.23 -5.78
C GLY A 244 -38.96 -15.16 -4.58
N THR A 245 -38.89 -14.59 -3.37
CA THR A 245 -38.64 -15.39 -2.16
C THR A 245 -39.73 -16.45 -1.94
N SER A 246 -39.30 -17.66 -1.58
CA SER A 246 -40.19 -18.76 -1.22
C SER A 246 -41.01 -18.46 0.04
N ASP A 247 -40.54 -17.57 0.91
CA ASP A 247 -41.26 -17.09 2.11
C ASP A 247 -42.63 -16.49 1.77
N ALA A 248 -42.82 -15.98 0.55
CA ALA A 248 -44.08 -15.38 0.10
C ALA A 248 -45.09 -16.40 -0.51
N ALA A 249 -44.66 -17.65 -0.76
CA ALA A 249 -45.46 -18.62 -1.51
C ALA A 249 -46.79 -18.94 -0.80
N ASP A 250 -46.77 -19.01 0.52
CA ASP A 250 -47.93 -19.38 1.35
C ASP A 250 -48.87 -18.21 1.66
N PHE A 251 -48.61 -17.02 1.11
CA PHE A 251 -49.46 -15.84 1.35
C PHE A 251 -50.76 -15.87 0.54
N GLY A 252 -50.89 -16.83 -0.39
CA GLY A 252 -52.05 -16.99 -1.27
C GLY A 252 -52.26 -15.79 -2.20
N LEU A 253 -51.19 -15.11 -2.58
CA LEU A 253 -51.19 -14.07 -3.60
C LEU A 253 -50.91 -14.72 -4.96
N GLU A 254 -51.43 -14.14 -6.04
CA GLU A 254 -51.28 -14.72 -7.39
C GLU A 254 -49.79 -14.69 -7.81
N ALA A 255 -49.18 -15.87 -7.93
CA ALA A 255 -47.80 -16.02 -8.34
C ALA A 255 -47.65 -16.13 -9.87
N ALA A 256 -46.65 -15.44 -10.40
CA ALA A 256 -46.18 -15.52 -11.76
C ALA A 256 -44.96 -16.46 -11.88
N ARG A 257 -44.34 -16.49 -13.06
CA ARG A 257 -43.10 -17.26 -13.29
C ARG A 257 -42.01 -16.82 -12.32
N GLY A 258 -41.28 -17.80 -11.76
CA GLY A 258 -40.18 -17.53 -10.83
C GLY A 258 -40.64 -16.99 -9.47
N GLN A 259 -41.82 -17.39 -8.99
CA GLN A 259 -42.35 -17.04 -7.66
C GLN A 259 -42.50 -15.53 -7.40
N ARG A 260 -42.48 -14.71 -8.46
CA ARG A 260 -42.84 -13.30 -8.38
C ARG A 260 -44.36 -13.17 -8.26
N LEU A 261 -44.87 -12.08 -7.70
CA LEU A 261 -46.29 -11.89 -7.43
C LEU A 261 -46.87 -10.79 -8.32
N TYR A 262 -48.01 -11.05 -8.95
CA TYR A 262 -48.64 -10.06 -9.83
C TYR A 262 -49.05 -8.80 -9.08
N ALA A 263 -48.66 -7.66 -9.62
CA ALA A 263 -49.15 -6.35 -9.18
C ALA A 263 -49.68 -5.54 -10.36
N ASN A 264 -50.62 -4.63 -10.09
CA ASN A 264 -51.11 -3.68 -11.08
C ASN A 264 -50.16 -2.47 -11.23
N GLU A 265 -50.51 -1.52 -12.10
CA GLU A 265 -49.77 -0.29 -12.39
C GLU A 265 -49.53 0.62 -11.17
N TYR A 266 -50.28 0.41 -10.09
CA TYR A 266 -50.14 1.12 -8.82
C TYR A 266 -49.34 0.35 -7.76
N MET A 267 -48.75 -0.79 -8.16
CA MET A 267 -48.05 -1.76 -7.29
C MET A 267 -48.95 -2.46 -6.28
N GLN A 268 -50.27 -2.48 -6.49
CA GLN A 268 -51.21 -3.21 -5.63
C GLN A 268 -51.23 -4.69 -6.02
N ALA A 269 -51.33 -5.59 -5.04
CA ALA A 269 -51.44 -7.03 -5.26
C ALA A 269 -52.71 -7.35 -6.07
N LYS A 270 -52.55 -8.10 -7.16
CA LYS A 270 -53.64 -8.44 -8.07
C LYS A 270 -54.75 -9.24 -7.35
N GLY A 271 -56.00 -8.82 -7.51
CA GLY A 271 -57.17 -9.44 -6.85
C GLY A 271 -57.34 -9.08 -5.37
N TYR A 272 -56.48 -8.22 -4.82
CA TYR A 272 -56.52 -7.75 -3.44
C TYR A 272 -56.35 -6.22 -3.37
N GLU A 273 -56.76 -5.50 -4.42
CA GLU A 273 -56.64 -4.04 -4.53
C GLU A 273 -57.47 -3.29 -3.49
N ASP A 274 -58.59 -3.89 -3.05
CA ASP A 274 -59.48 -3.42 -1.99
C ASP A 274 -58.90 -3.64 -0.58
N LYS A 275 -57.95 -4.58 -0.44
CA LYS A 275 -57.32 -4.94 0.84
C LYS A 275 -56.10 -4.10 1.18
N ASP A 276 -55.70 -3.17 0.32
CA ASP A 276 -54.57 -2.25 0.55
C ASP A 276 -53.21 -2.94 0.69
N ILE A 277 -52.99 -3.99 -0.09
CA ILE A 277 -51.73 -4.75 -0.14
C ILE A 277 -50.95 -4.31 -1.38
N TYR A 278 -49.68 -3.97 -1.20
CA TYR A 278 -48.77 -3.53 -2.25
C TYR A 278 -47.55 -4.45 -2.30
N ILE A 279 -46.99 -4.66 -3.50
CA ILE A 279 -45.84 -5.55 -3.74
C ILE A 279 -44.74 -4.74 -4.42
N ILE A 280 -43.52 -4.80 -3.89
CA ILE A 280 -42.38 -4.00 -4.38
C ILE A 280 -41.10 -4.84 -4.46
N GLY A 281 -40.06 -4.30 -5.09
CA GLY A 281 -38.76 -4.96 -5.15
C GLY A 281 -38.75 -6.15 -6.11
N ASP A 282 -37.80 -7.06 -5.90
CA ASP A 282 -37.62 -8.24 -6.76
C ASP A 282 -38.78 -9.25 -6.70
N LEU A 283 -39.70 -9.08 -5.74
CA LEU A 283 -40.88 -9.91 -5.57
C LEU A 283 -42.01 -9.55 -6.56
N VAL A 284 -42.06 -8.32 -7.07
CA VAL A 284 -43.17 -7.87 -7.93
C VAL A 284 -43.06 -8.47 -9.32
N HIS A 285 -44.18 -8.85 -9.96
CA HIS A 285 -44.29 -9.13 -11.40
C HIS A 285 -45.25 -8.10 -11.99
N TYR A 286 -44.70 -7.11 -12.69
CA TYR A 286 -45.46 -6.08 -13.40
C TYR A 286 -44.88 -5.87 -14.79
N GLU A 287 -45.73 -5.88 -15.81
CA GLU A 287 -45.37 -5.72 -17.23
C GLU A 287 -45.87 -4.36 -17.72
N GLU A 288 -45.00 -3.36 -17.77
CA GLU A 288 -45.38 -1.98 -18.13
C GLU A 288 -45.87 -1.85 -19.58
N ASN A 289 -45.23 -2.55 -20.52
CA ASN A 289 -45.50 -2.44 -21.95
C ASN A 289 -46.31 -3.63 -22.52
N ASN A 290 -46.76 -4.57 -21.66
CA ASN A 290 -47.41 -5.82 -22.08
C ASN A 290 -46.60 -6.62 -23.13
N ASP A 291 -45.26 -6.51 -23.13
CA ASP A 291 -44.36 -7.22 -24.04
C ASP A 291 -43.87 -8.57 -23.46
N GLY A 292 -44.49 -9.04 -22.38
CA GLY A 292 -44.08 -10.25 -21.66
C GLY A 292 -42.84 -10.07 -20.79
N LYS A 293 -42.29 -8.85 -20.68
CA LYS A 293 -41.12 -8.58 -19.84
C LYS A 293 -41.55 -7.91 -18.53
N PRO A 294 -41.44 -8.61 -17.40
CA PRO A 294 -41.67 -7.98 -16.12
C PRO A 294 -40.53 -7.01 -15.78
N THR A 295 -40.77 -6.17 -14.78
CA THR A 295 -39.72 -5.31 -14.18
C THR A 295 -38.43 -6.10 -13.91
N PRO A 296 -37.23 -5.55 -14.21
CA PRO A 296 -35.96 -6.21 -13.91
C PRO A 296 -35.71 -6.30 -12.40
N GLN A 297 -35.03 -7.35 -11.95
CA GLN A 297 -34.64 -7.55 -10.55
C GLN A 297 -33.30 -6.84 -10.27
N ILE A 298 -33.37 -5.51 -10.23
CA ILE A 298 -32.24 -4.60 -10.01
C ILE A 298 -32.62 -3.54 -8.97
N VAL A 299 -31.63 -2.94 -8.32
CA VAL A 299 -31.84 -1.92 -7.27
C VAL A 299 -32.74 -0.78 -7.72
N GLN A 300 -32.51 -0.21 -8.92
CA GLN A 300 -33.32 0.90 -9.41
C GLN A 300 -34.81 0.51 -9.57
N ALA A 301 -35.10 -0.72 -9.98
CA ALA A 301 -36.47 -1.21 -10.05
C ALA A 301 -37.07 -1.39 -8.65
N ALA A 302 -36.30 -1.90 -7.69
CA ALA A 302 -36.75 -1.98 -6.30
C ALA A 302 -37.04 -0.60 -5.69
N GLU A 303 -36.19 0.40 -5.95
CA GLU A 303 -36.40 1.77 -5.50
C GLU A 303 -37.61 2.43 -6.17
N GLN A 304 -37.79 2.25 -7.48
CA GLN A 304 -38.90 2.87 -8.23
C GLN A 304 -40.26 2.24 -7.87
N THR A 305 -40.31 0.92 -7.71
CA THR A 305 -41.54 0.22 -7.27
C THR A 305 -41.88 0.60 -5.83
N GLY A 306 -40.87 0.68 -4.95
CA GLY A 306 -40.99 1.22 -3.60
C GLY A 306 -41.48 2.67 -3.56
N HIS A 307 -40.98 3.53 -4.45
CA HIS A 307 -41.45 4.91 -4.57
C HIS A 307 -42.92 4.98 -4.98
N THR A 308 -43.31 4.17 -5.97
CA THR A 308 -44.67 4.14 -6.51
C THR A 308 -45.67 3.67 -5.47
N ALA A 309 -45.41 2.54 -4.79
CA ALA A 309 -46.25 2.06 -3.69
C ALA A 309 -46.38 3.11 -2.57
N ALA A 310 -45.26 3.73 -2.15
CA ALA A 310 -45.29 4.77 -1.13
C ALA A 310 -46.03 6.04 -1.59
N ALA A 311 -45.97 6.40 -2.87
CA ALA A 311 -46.73 7.52 -3.43
C ALA A 311 -48.23 7.22 -3.45
N ASN A 312 -48.62 6.00 -3.80
CA ASN A 312 -50.02 5.57 -3.86
C ASN A 312 -50.67 5.44 -2.47
N ILE A 313 -49.94 4.99 -1.45
CA ILE A 313 -50.42 5.02 -0.07
C ILE A 313 -50.64 6.45 0.40
N VAL A 314 -49.68 7.35 0.13
CA VAL A 314 -49.84 8.78 0.47
C VAL A 314 -51.01 9.39 -0.29
N ALA A 315 -51.19 9.05 -1.56
CA ALA A 315 -52.30 9.53 -2.38
C ALA A 315 -53.65 9.05 -1.84
N LYS A 316 -53.74 7.79 -1.39
CA LYS A 316 -54.94 7.27 -0.73
C LYS A 316 -55.25 7.98 0.58
N ILE A 317 -54.25 8.19 1.45
CA ILE A 317 -54.41 8.90 2.73
C ILE A 317 -54.86 10.35 2.51
N LYS A 318 -54.30 11.03 1.50
CA LYS A 318 -54.59 12.44 1.19
C LYS A 318 -55.73 12.64 0.19
N ASN A 319 -56.33 11.55 -0.27
CA ASN A 319 -57.39 11.52 -1.28
C ASN A 319 -57.01 12.27 -2.58
N THR A 320 -55.77 12.09 -3.04
CA THR A 320 -55.26 12.62 -4.32
C THR A 320 -55.17 11.53 -5.39
N PRO A 321 -55.06 11.87 -6.69
CA PRO A 321 -54.90 10.88 -7.75
C PRO A 321 -53.72 9.93 -7.53
N LYS A 322 -53.90 8.66 -7.88
CA LYS A 322 -52.83 7.65 -7.84
C LYS A 322 -51.79 7.91 -8.94
N HIS A 323 -50.58 7.40 -8.70
CA HIS A 323 -49.44 7.47 -9.60
C HIS A 323 -49.18 6.09 -10.21
N GLU A 324 -49.24 6.01 -11.52
CA GLU A 324 -48.82 4.83 -12.28
C GLU A 324 -47.29 4.67 -12.23
N PHE A 325 -46.83 3.42 -12.13
CA PHE A 325 -45.42 3.08 -12.27
C PHE A 325 -44.94 3.38 -13.69
N LYS A 326 -43.85 4.15 -13.82
CA LYS A 326 -43.13 4.30 -15.08
C LYS A 326 -41.65 4.00 -14.87
N SER A 327 -41.12 3.04 -15.61
CA SER A 327 -39.71 2.70 -15.50
C SER A 327 -38.83 3.80 -16.11
N ASN A 328 -37.79 4.17 -15.41
CA ASN A 328 -36.74 5.06 -15.93
C ASN A 328 -35.40 4.66 -15.33
N TYR A 329 -34.75 3.68 -15.95
CA TYR A 329 -33.46 3.19 -15.48
C TYR A 329 -32.36 4.13 -15.97
N GLN A 330 -31.62 4.73 -15.03
CA GLN A 330 -30.63 5.77 -15.32
C GLN A 330 -29.29 5.23 -15.82
N GLY A 331 -29.21 3.92 -16.06
CA GLY A 331 -28.02 3.23 -16.52
C GLY A 331 -27.52 2.15 -15.56
N PHE A 332 -26.44 1.49 -15.96
CA PHE A 332 -25.85 0.32 -15.31
C PHE A 332 -24.37 0.51 -15.07
N MET A 333 -23.87 -0.01 -13.95
CA MET A 333 -22.45 0.00 -13.61
C MET A 333 -22.05 -1.38 -13.13
N VAL A 334 -20.87 -1.82 -13.57
CA VAL A 334 -20.31 -3.12 -13.22
C VAL A 334 -18.85 -2.92 -12.86
N SER A 335 -18.49 -3.17 -11.61
CA SER A 335 -17.09 -3.23 -11.19
C SER A 335 -16.47 -4.58 -11.56
N ILE A 336 -15.20 -4.58 -11.95
CA ILE A 336 -14.38 -5.78 -12.10
C ILE A 336 -13.16 -5.61 -11.19
N GLY A 337 -13.40 -5.83 -9.90
CA GLY A 337 -12.49 -5.47 -8.81
C GLY A 337 -12.55 -3.97 -8.48
N SER A 338 -11.64 -3.53 -7.61
CA SER A 338 -11.65 -2.17 -7.06
C SER A 338 -11.12 -1.06 -7.99
N LYS A 339 -10.51 -1.41 -9.12
CA LYS A 339 -9.72 -0.47 -9.95
C LYS A 339 -10.24 -0.25 -11.36
N TRP A 340 -11.18 -1.07 -11.81
CA TRP A 340 -11.67 -1.04 -13.18
C TRP A 340 -13.14 -1.47 -13.24
N GLY A 341 -13.95 -0.77 -14.03
CA GLY A 341 -15.33 -1.14 -14.27
C GLY A 341 -15.84 -0.58 -15.60
N VAL A 342 -17.11 -0.84 -15.89
CA VAL A 342 -17.83 -0.25 -17.02
C VAL A 342 -19.10 0.40 -16.49
N ALA A 343 -19.43 1.58 -17.02
CA ALA A 343 -20.62 2.32 -16.66
C ALA A 343 -21.29 2.86 -17.93
N ASN A 344 -22.58 2.58 -18.08
CA ASN A 344 -23.45 3.24 -19.05
C ASN A 344 -24.43 4.10 -18.24
N LEU A 345 -24.44 5.42 -18.48
CA LEU A 345 -25.33 6.36 -17.81
C LEU A 345 -26.27 7.02 -18.83
N MET A 346 -27.56 7.02 -18.53
CA MET A 346 -28.63 7.65 -19.32
C MET A 346 -28.59 7.30 -20.82
N ASP A 347 -28.14 6.09 -21.17
CA ASP A 347 -27.96 5.57 -22.54
C ASP A 347 -27.09 6.44 -23.47
N LYS A 348 -26.32 7.38 -22.91
CA LYS A 348 -25.54 8.36 -23.68
C LYS A 348 -24.07 8.40 -23.27
N ILE A 349 -23.78 8.18 -21.99
CA ILE A 349 -22.45 8.35 -21.44
C ILE A 349 -21.89 6.96 -21.12
N HIS A 350 -20.94 6.51 -21.95
CA HIS A 350 -20.24 5.24 -21.77
C HIS A 350 -18.84 5.49 -21.19
N LEU A 351 -18.63 5.05 -19.96
CA LEU A 351 -17.34 5.15 -19.26
C LEU A 351 -16.77 3.75 -19.01
N SER A 352 -15.44 3.67 -19.01
CA SER A 352 -14.73 2.44 -18.67
C SER A 352 -13.44 2.73 -17.91
N GLY A 353 -13.00 1.77 -17.12
CA GLY A 353 -11.78 1.85 -16.31
C GLY A 353 -11.95 2.68 -15.04
N PHE A 354 -10.93 3.46 -14.69
CA PHE A 354 -10.89 4.20 -13.43
C PHE A 354 -12.06 5.17 -13.27
N LEU A 355 -12.46 5.88 -14.34
CA LEU A 355 -13.58 6.83 -14.28
C LEU A 355 -14.91 6.15 -13.98
N ALA A 356 -15.13 4.92 -14.44
CA ALA A 356 -16.35 4.16 -14.12
C ALA A 356 -16.44 3.84 -12.62
N ILE A 357 -15.31 3.51 -11.98
CA ILE A 357 -15.25 3.27 -10.53
C ILE A 357 -15.46 4.57 -9.74
N VAL A 358 -14.88 5.69 -10.18
CA VAL A 358 -15.14 7.00 -9.56
C VAL A 358 -16.63 7.33 -9.59
N VAL A 359 -17.29 7.11 -10.74
CA VAL A 359 -18.74 7.29 -10.87
C VAL A 359 -19.52 6.34 -9.97
N LYS A 360 -19.14 5.05 -9.88
CA LYS A 360 -19.76 4.08 -8.94
C LYS A 360 -19.80 4.65 -7.52
N HIS A 361 -18.64 5.09 -7.01
CA HIS A 361 -18.58 5.66 -5.66
C HIS A 361 -19.36 6.98 -5.53
N LEU A 362 -19.38 7.84 -6.56
CA LEU A 362 -20.20 9.06 -6.54
C LEU A 362 -21.70 8.75 -6.45
N VAL A 363 -22.18 7.75 -7.20
CA VAL A 363 -23.58 7.31 -7.15
C VAL A 363 -23.91 6.72 -5.77
N ASN A 364 -23.03 5.90 -5.20
CA ASN A 364 -23.20 5.38 -3.85
C ASN A 364 -23.21 6.51 -2.80
N LEU A 365 -22.39 7.56 -2.94
CA LEU A 365 -22.45 8.74 -2.09
C LEU A 365 -23.78 9.51 -2.24
N LEU A 366 -24.28 9.67 -3.47
CA LEU A 366 -25.59 10.27 -3.74
C LEU A 366 -26.74 9.47 -3.12
N TYR A 367 -26.64 8.14 -3.07
CA TYR A 367 -27.60 7.29 -2.35
C TYR A 367 -27.67 7.65 -0.86
N PHE A 368 -26.54 7.90 -0.20
CA PHE A 368 -26.53 8.33 1.21
C PHE A 368 -27.18 9.71 1.43
N PHE A 369 -27.06 10.63 0.47
CA PHE A 369 -27.81 11.89 0.48
C PHE A 369 -29.32 11.65 0.37
N THR A 370 -29.73 10.71 -0.50
CA THR A 370 -31.14 10.34 -0.67
C THR A 370 -31.74 9.77 0.61
N ILE A 371 -31.04 8.88 1.30
CA ILE A 371 -31.51 8.35 2.60
C ILE A 371 -31.32 9.37 3.75
N ARG A 372 -30.56 10.44 3.55
CA ARG A 372 -30.22 11.51 4.53
C ARG A 372 -29.39 11.02 5.72
N SER A 373 -28.41 10.14 5.47
CA SER A 373 -27.46 9.70 6.49
C SER A 373 -26.05 10.19 6.20
N GLY A 374 -25.69 11.36 6.77
CA GLY A 374 -24.32 11.86 6.73
C GLY A 374 -23.33 10.96 7.47
N TYR A 375 -23.81 10.22 8.49
CA TYR A 375 -22.99 9.25 9.21
C TYR A 375 -22.57 8.08 8.31
N TYR A 376 -23.52 7.43 7.63
CA TYR A 376 -23.19 6.30 6.74
C TYR A 376 -22.44 6.76 5.49
N MET A 377 -22.69 7.97 5.00
CA MET A 377 -21.85 8.57 3.96
C MET A 377 -20.37 8.65 4.40
N PHE A 378 -20.12 9.13 5.61
CA PHE A 378 -18.77 9.21 6.15
C PHE A 378 -18.15 7.82 6.39
N GLN A 379 -18.92 6.87 6.95
CA GLN A 379 -18.45 5.50 7.12
C GLN A 379 -18.11 4.85 5.79
N TYR A 380 -18.97 5.00 4.78
CA TYR A 380 -18.72 4.52 3.43
C TYR A 380 -17.39 5.08 2.89
N MET A 381 -17.15 6.40 3.05
CA MET A 381 -15.87 6.98 2.64
C MET A 381 -14.68 6.36 3.39
N MET A 382 -14.82 6.13 4.70
CA MET A 382 -13.79 5.50 5.51
C MET A 382 -13.51 4.07 5.07
N HIS A 383 -14.54 3.26 4.87
CA HIS A 383 -14.41 1.87 4.44
C HIS A 383 -13.87 1.75 3.01
N GLU A 384 -14.32 2.58 2.06
CA GLU A 384 -13.95 2.45 0.64
C GLU A 384 -12.63 3.15 0.27
N PHE A 385 -12.33 4.29 0.88
CA PHE A 385 -11.15 5.07 0.49
C PHE A 385 -10.01 4.94 1.49
N PHE A 386 -10.28 4.92 2.80
CA PHE A 386 -9.25 5.14 3.81
C PHE A 386 -8.86 3.89 4.62
N HIS A 387 -9.72 2.89 4.75
CA HIS A 387 -9.47 1.70 5.57
C HIS A 387 -9.33 0.40 4.77
N ILE A 388 -9.19 0.48 3.44
CA ILE A 388 -8.99 -0.71 2.60
C ILE A 388 -7.59 -1.30 2.76
N LYS A 389 -7.54 -2.60 3.04
CA LYS A 389 -6.32 -3.40 3.11
C LYS A 389 -5.80 -3.73 1.70
N ASN A 390 -4.50 -4.03 1.59
CA ASN A 390 -3.87 -4.58 0.38
C ASN A 390 -3.99 -3.72 -0.90
N ASP A 391 -4.10 -2.40 -0.77
CA ASP A 391 -4.19 -1.44 -1.89
C ASP A 391 -5.35 -1.73 -2.88
N ARG A 392 -6.42 -2.40 -2.41
CA ARG A 392 -7.62 -2.76 -3.21
C ARG A 392 -8.67 -1.66 -3.22
N ASN A 393 -8.26 -0.42 -3.47
CA ASN A 393 -9.17 0.71 -3.60
C ASN A 393 -8.90 1.47 -4.91
N VAL A 394 -9.80 2.40 -5.24
CA VAL A 394 -9.71 3.21 -6.47
C VAL A 394 -8.41 4.01 -6.57
N THR A 395 -7.84 4.43 -5.43
CA THR A 395 -6.58 5.18 -5.37
C THR A 395 -5.34 4.29 -5.33
N ARG A 396 -5.47 2.98 -5.53
CA ARG A 396 -4.36 1.99 -5.47
C ARG A 396 -3.55 2.08 -4.18
N GLY A 397 -4.23 2.39 -3.08
CA GLY A 397 -3.74 2.46 -1.71
C GLY A 397 -3.06 3.76 -1.32
N HIS A 398 -3.10 4.80 -2.16
CA HIS A 398 -2.55 6.11 -1.79
C HIS A 398 -3.30 6.76 -0.61
N SER A 399 -4.59 6.47 -0.47
CA SER A 399 -5.43 6.97 0.63
C SER A 399 -5.56 6.00 1.81
N SER A 400 -5.22 4.71 1.67
CA SER A 400 -5.60 3.68 2.65
C SER A 400 -4.59 3.42 3.77
N ARG A 401 -3.61 4.31 3.97
CA ARG A 401 -2.59 4.10 4.99
C ARG A 401 -3.18 4.33 6.38
N TYR A 402 -3.08 3.31 7.25
CA TYR A 402 -3.33 3.47 8.68
C TYR A 402 -2.46 4.60 9.24
N GLY A 403 -3.10 5.67 9.70
CA GLY A 403 -2.47 6.86 10.26
C GLY A 403 -2.77 8.12 9.45
N ASN A 404 -2.91 9.25 10.16
CA ASN A 404 -3.24 10.58 9.64
C ASN A 404 -2.16 11.17 8.69
N VAL A 405 -1.26 10.34 8.16
CA VAL A 405 -0.10 10.73 7.36
C VAL A 405 -0.50 11.44 6.07
N LEU A 406 -1.69 11.18 5.52
CA LEU A 406 -2.20 11.91 4.36
C LEU A 406 -2.22 13.43 4.61
N TRP A 407 -2.55 13.87 5.83
CA TRP A 407 -2.59 15.28 6.20
C TRP A 407 -1.20 15.90 6.40
N SER A 408 -0.16 15.07 6.47
CA SER A 408 1.21 15.58 6.43
C SER A 408 1.65 15.95 5.00
N VAL A 409 0.91 15.56 3.95
CA VAL A 409 1.30 15.86 2.56
C VAL A 409 1.31 17.36 2.26
N PRO A 410 0.25 18.14 2.59
CA PRO A 410 0.30 19.59 2.43
C PRO A 410 1.45 20.23 3.21
N LEU A 411 1.68 19.78 4.46
CA LEU A 411 2.81 20.25 5.27
C LEU A 411 4.16 19.90 4.62
N ARG A 412 4.30 18.70 4.03
CA ARG A 412 5.51 18.24 3.34
C ARG A 412 5.82 19.09 2.12
N VAL A 413 4.81 19.33 1.28
CA VAL A 413 4.93 20.15 0.07
C VAL A 413 5.25 21.59 0.46
N PHE A 414 4.57 22.14 1.46
CA PHE A 414 4.85 23.49 1.98
C PHE A 414 6.27 23.60 2.52
N TYR A 415 6.71 22.67 3.37
CA TYR A 415 8.04 22.66 3.97
C TYR A 415 9.14 22.53 2.91
N GLY A 416 8.98 21.61 1.96
CA GLY A 416 9.89 21.49 0.83
C GLY A 416 9.91 22.73 -0.07
N SER A 417 8.75 23.39 -0.26
CA SER A 417 8.67 24.65 -1.00
C SER A 417 9.40 25.79 -0.28
N MET A 418 9.36 25.84 1.05
CA MET A 418 10.13 26.82 1.83
C MET A 418 11.64 26.63 1.66
N TRP A 419 12.13 25.39 1.72
CA TRP A 419 13.52 25.09 1.39
C TRP A 419 13.87 25.47 -0.06
N LEU A 420 12.95 25.25 -1.01
CA LEU A 420 13.16 25.62 -2.41
C LEU A 420 13.26 27.14 -2.58
N ILE A 421 12.40 27.90 -1.89
CA ILE A 421 12.41 29.36 -1.92
C ILE A 421 13.74 29.89 -1.35
N GLU A 422 14.16 29.40 -0.19
CA GLU A 422 15.44 29.80 0.43
C GLU A 422 16.65 29.45 -0.44
N ALA A 423 16.66 28.26 -1.05
CA ALA A 423 17.73 27.89 -1.97
C ALA A 423 17.70 28.73 -3.27
N SER A 424 16.51 29.09 -3.75
CA SER A 424 16.34 29.93 -4.94
C SER A 424 16.86 31.34 -4.72
N LYS A 425 16.69 31.91 -3.51
CA LYS A 425 17.31 33.20 -3.14
C LYS A 425 18.84 33.16 -3.30
N LYS A 426 19.47 32.04 -2.92
CA LYS A 426 20.93 31.86 -3.04
C LYS A 426 21.40 31.78 -4.49
N VAL A 427 20.56 31.28 -5.39
CA VAL A 427 20.82 31.23 -6.84
C VAL A 427 20.62 32.61 -7.48
N VAL A 428 19.49 33.25 -7.20
CA VAL A 428 19.04 34.48 -7.85
C VAL A 428 19.79 35.71 -7.33
N GLY A 429 20.11 35.77 -6.04
CA GLY A 429 20.69 36.96 -5.41
C GLY A 429 19.74 38.16 -5.47
N ASP A 430 20.25 39.32 -5.90
CA ASP A 430 19.48 40.55 -6.13
C ASP A 430 18.73 40.55 -7.47
N GLY A 431 18.87 39.48 -8.25
CA GLY A 431 18.19 39.31 -9.53
C GLY A 431 16.67 39.17 -9.40
N SER A 432 15.99 39.14 -10.55
CA SER A 432 14.57 38.83 -10.61
C SER A 432 14.35 37.35 -10.87
N TYR A 433 13.47 36.72 -10.09
CA TYR A 433 13.06 35.32 -10.30
C TYR A 433 12.53 35.07 -11.71
N LEU A 434 11.85 36.05 -12.31
CA LEU A 434 11.26 35.94 -13.65
C LEU A 434 12.24 36.28 -14.78
N ASN A 435 13.46 36.73 -14.45
CA ASN A 435 14.48 37.01 -15.44
C ASN A 435 15.73 36.14 -15.20
N PRO A 436 15.80 34.94 -15.82
CA PRO A 436 16.94 34.04 -15.67
C PRO A 436 18.30 34.65 -16.05
N SER A 437 18.32 35.70 -16.89
CA SER A 437 19.57 36.39 -17.23
C SER A 437 20.16 37.19 -16.08
N SER A 438 19.38 37.46 -15.03
CA SER A 438 19.82 38.15 -13.81
C SER A 438 20.25 37.18 -12.70
N TRP A 439 20.06 35.88 -12.89
CA TRP A 439 20.51 34.87 -11.93
C TRP A 439 22.03 34.82 -11.91
N PHE A 440 22.60 34.36 -10.79
CA PHE A 440 24.06 34.31 -10.61
C PHE A 440 24.73 35.71 -10.60
N GLY A 441 23.95 36.78 -10.44
CA GLY A 441 24.43 38.16 -10.31
C GLY A 441 24.85 38.56 -8.90
N SER A 442 24.81 39.86 -8.58
CA SER A 442 25.13 40.35 -7.23
C SER A 442 24.22 39.71 -6.17
N GLY A 443 24.77 39.47 -4.98
CA GLY A 443 24.08 38.76 -3.89
C GLY A 443 23.93 37.25 -4.07
N SER A 444 24.22 36.69 -5.26
CA SER A 444 24.19 35.25 -5.49
C SER A 444 25.38 34.55 -4.83
N TRP A 445 25.14 33.36 -4.28
CA TRP A 445 26.17 32.47 -3.73
C TRP A 445 27.08 31.87 -4.80
N PHE A 446 26.74 32.08 -6.08
CA PHE A 446 27.56 31.63 -7.20
C PHE A 446 28.63 32.64 -7.64
N THR A 447 28.65 33.83 -7.03
CA THR A 447 29.73 34.82 -7.20
C THR A 447 31.00 34.41 -6.45
N ASP A 448 32.09 35.16 -6.65
CA ASP A 448 33.38 34.95 -5.98
C ASP A 448 33.46 35.62 -4.58
N ASN A 449 32.34 36.15 -4.09
CA ASN A 449 32.23 36.72 -2.75
C ASN A 449 31.87 35.63 -1.74
N VAL A 450 32.61 35.59 -0.62
CA VAL A 450 32.35 34.65 0.48
C VAL A 450 31.24 35.22 1.36
N VAL A 451 30.10 34.54 1.41
CA VAL A 451 28.93 34.98 2.19
C VAL A 451 29.01 34.52 3.65
N PHE A 452 29.87 33.56 3.97
CA PHE A 452 30.00 33.03 5.32
C PHE A 452 30.60 34.07 6.30
N PRO A 453 30.02 34.23 7.51
CA PRO A 453 30.44 35.25 8.48
C PRO A 453 31.72 34.88 9.27
N PHE A 454 32.59 34.02 8.72
CA PHE A 454 33.75 33.51 9.45
C PHE A 454 34.95 34.47 9.39
N PRO A 455 35.49 34.93 10.53
CA PRO A 455 36.54 35.95 10.57
C PRO A 455 37.80 35.63 9.75
N TRP A 456 38.17 34.35 9.63
CA TRP A 456 39.36 33.92 8.89
C TRP A 456 39.16 33.83 7.37
N LEU A 457 37.92 33.96 6.89
CA LEU A 457 37.59 33.98 5.46
C LEU A 457 37.32 35.40 4.92
N GLN A 458 36.97 36.32 5.81
CA GLN A 458 36.76 37.72 5.48
C GLN A 458 38.11 38.39 5.27
N GLU A 459 38.26 39.15 4.18
CA GLU A 459 39.47 39.96 3.98
C GLU A 459 39.64 40.88 5.19
N GLN A 460 40.78 40.80 5.87
CA GLN A 460 41.19 41.86 6.77
C GLN A 460 41.38 43.09 5.90
N VAL A 461 40.40 44.00 5.93
CA VAL A 461 40.58 45.36 5.43
C VAL A 461 41.72 45.94 6.26
N THR A 462 42.93 45.85 5.71
CA THR A 462 44.07 46.62 6.16
C THR A 462 43.70 48.06 5.84
N THR A 463 43.30 48.79 6.87
CA THR A 463 42.93 50.20 6.83
C THR A 463 44.12 51.05 6.41
N GLY A 464 44.35 51.14 5.09
CA GLY A 464 44.93 52.29 4.45
C GLY A 464 43.80 53.17 3.91
N ALA A 465 43.74 54.42 4.38
CA ALA A 465 42.80 55.49 4.02
C ALA A 465 41.45 55.55 4.77
N SER A 466 41.47 56.29 5.89
CA SER A 466 40.56 57.38 6.27
C SER A 466 39.04 57.27 5.99
N ALA A 467 38.30 57.17 7.09
CA ALA A 467 36.99 57.79 7.38
C ALA A 467 35.79 57.50 6.45
N ALA A 468 35.03 56.43 6.74
CA ALA A 468 33.57 56.37 6.64
C ALA A 468 33.06 55.13 7.41
N GLY A 469 31.96 55.27 8.14
CA GLY A 469 31.50 54.31 9.16
C GLY A 469 30.85 53.01 8.66
N SER A 470 30.76 52.07 9.60
CA SER A 470 29.68 51.08 9.77
C SER A 470 29.06 50.43 8.52
N HIS A 471 29.75 49.49 7.88
CA HIS A 471 29.12 48.47 7.02
C HIS A 471 29.85 47.13 7.14
N ALA A 472 29.56 46.37 8.20
CA ALA A 472 29.92 44.94 8.31
C ALA A 472 28.88 44.12 9.11
N ALA A 473 27.65 44.64 9.23
CA ALA A 473 26.50 43.95 9.82
C ALA A 473 25.31 43.81 8.83
N GLU A 474 25.53 44.02 7.53
CA GLU A 474 24.47 44.06 6.50
C GLU A 474 24.37 42.80 5.62
N ALA A 475 24.94 41.66 6.02
CA ALA A 475 24.70 40.39 5.32
C ALA A 475 23.37 39.70 5.70
N THR A 476 22.48 40.36 6.46
CA THR A 476 21.21 39.75 6.92
C THR A 476 19.94 40.51 6.52
N THR A 477 20.02 41.47 5.59
CA THR A 477 18.85 42.28 5.18
C THR A 477 18.24 41.85 3.84
N ALA A 478 18.39 40.58 3.45
CA ALA A 478 17.69 40.00 2.30
C ALA A 478 16.31 39.39 2.66
N ALA A 479 15.78 39.70 3.84
CA ALA A 479 14.39 39.47 4.20
C ALA A 479 13.73 40.81 4.53
N THR A 480 12.67 41.14 3.79
CA THR A 480 11.69 42.21 4.01
C THR A 480 12.13 43.68 3.80
N GLY A 481 11.73 44.23 2.65
CA GLY A 481 10.80 45.37 2.64
C GLY A 481 11.39 46.78 2.60
N ALA A 482 11.07 47.47 1.50
CA ALA A 482 11.28 48.89 1.23
C ALA A 482 10.74 49.86 2.31
N ALA A 483 11.57 50.83 2.70
CA ALA A 483 11.19 52.22 3.00
C ALA A 483 12.48 53.07 3.02
N GLY A 484 12.51 54.15 2.26
CA GLY A 484 13.69 55.01 2.10
C GLY A 484 13.82 56.11 3.16
N GLY A 485 14.97 56.77 3.11
CA GLY A 485 15.16 58.16 3.58
C GLY A 485 15.85 58.34 4.93
N ALA A 486 16.91 59.16 4.87
CA ALA A 486 17.62 59.85 5.96
C ALA A 486 18.67 59.07 6.78
N THR A 487 19.90 59.47 6.52
CA THR A 487 21.10 59.37 7.35
C THR A 487 20.86 59.85 8.77
N ASP A 488 20.97 58.95 9.74
CA ASP A 488 21.50 59.21 11.08
C ASP A 488 21.95 57.86 11.65
N ALA A 489 23.01 57.90 12.46
CA ALA A 489 23.64 56.75 13.08
C ALA A 489 22.57 55.83 13.73
N ALA A 490 22.15 54.81 12.98
CA ALA A 490 21.09 53.91 13.40
C ALA A 490 21.58 53.20 14.66
N ALA A 491 21.02 53.59 15.80
CA ALA A 491 20.99 52.77 16.98
C ALA A 491 20.61 51.37 16.50
N THR A 492 21.53 50.42 16.61
CA THR A 492 21.34 49.05 16.17
C THR A 492 20.01 48.58 16.76
N ALA A 493 18.96 48.51 15.95
CA ALA A 493 17.62 48.25 16.44
C ALA A 493 17.68 46.93 17.23
N ALA A 494 17.22 46.97 18.49
CA ALA A 494 17.36 45.87 19.42
C ALA A 494 16.81 44.59 18.79
N THR A 495 17.52 43.49 18.92
CA THR A 495 17.05 42.19 18.41
C THR A 495 15.92 41.70 19.32
N HIS A 496 14.77 41.39 18.72
CA HIS A 496 13.60 40.95 19.46
C HIS A 496 13.46 39.43 19.37
N PHE A 497 13.30 38.80 20.54
CA PHE A 497 12.91 37.40 20.60
C PHE A 497 11.45 37.27 20.15
N GLY A 498 11.20 36.41 19.16
CA GLY A 498 9.86 36.13 18.68
C GLY A 498 9.81 34.90 17.80
N PHE A 499 8.64 34.26 17.75
CA PHE A 499 8.34 33.16 16.82
C PHE A 499 7.67 33.65 15.52
N SER A 500 7.55 34.97 15.35
CA SER A 500 6.96 35.62 14.17
C SER A 500 7.80 36.83 13.78
N TYR A 501 7.79 37.18 12.49
CA TYR A 501 8.33 38.46 12.04
C TYR A 501 7.38 39.58 12.46
N ALA A 502 7.88 40.54 13.23
CA ALA A 502 7.22 41.82 13.48
C ALA A 502 7.77 42.86 12.49
N PHE A 503 6.88 43.57 11.80
CA PHE A 503 7.29 44.56 10.82
C PHE A 503 8.07 45.69 11.52
N GLY A 504 9.30 45.95 11.07
CA GLY A 504 10.19 46.95 11.65
C GLY A 504 11.08 46.46 12.81
N GLU A 505 10.97 45.20 13.24
CA GLU A 505 11.83 44.61 14.27
C GLU A 505 12.86 43.64 13.67
N ASN A 506 14.08 43.65 14.23
CA ASN A 506 15.13 42.71 13.83
C ASN A 506 14.98 41.37 14.56
N PRO A 507 14.92 40.23 13.84
CA PRO A 507 14.77 38.93 14.48
C PRO A 507 16.01 38.57 15.29
N MET A 508 15.82 38.01 16.48
CA MET A 508 16.93 37.53 17.32
C MET A 508 17.54 36.22 16.77
N PRO A 509 18.88 36.14 16.60
CA PRO A 509 19.57 34.90 16.26
C PRO A 509 19.49 33.90 17.42
N VAL A 510 19.52 32.59 17.11
CA VAL A 510 19.49 31.54 18.15
C VAL A 510 20.77 31.56 18.99
N PHE A 511 21.92 31.76 18.35
CA PHE A 511 23.20 32.03 19.02
C PHE A 511 23.77 33.34 18.48
N GLU A 512 24.10 34.27 19.37
CA GLU A 512 24.70 35.56 18.99
C GLU A 512 26.13 35.43 18.46
N LYS A 513 26.88 34.44 18.97
CA LYS A 513 28.25 34.16 18.58
C LYS A 513 28.45 32.67 18.40
N MET A 514 29.25 32.32 17.39
CA MET A 514 29.63 30.94 17.15
C MET A 514 30.43 30.37 18.35
N PRO A 515 30.04 29.21 18.90
CA PRO A 515 30.79 28.58 19.99
C PRO A 515 32.22 28.24 19.55
N HIS A 516 33.20 28.48 20.43
CA HIS A 516 34.62 28.34 20.07
C HIS A 516 35.01 26.92 19.60
N TRP A 517 34.43 25.87 20.21
CA TRP A 517 34.64 24.49 19.78
C TRP A 517 34.11 24.23 18.36
N PHE A 518 33.00 24.88 17.99
CA PHE A 518 32.39 24.76 16.66
C PHE A 518 33.17 25.57 15.63
N SER A 519 33.67 26.76 16.01
CA SER A 519 34.59 27.56 15.19
C SER A 519 35.79 26.73 14.72
N ASN A 520 36.40 25.95 15.61
CA ASN A 520 37.53 25.09 15.29
C ASN A 520 37.17 23.99 14.25
N ILE A 521 35.93 23.49 14.28
CA ILE A 521 35.43 22.51 13.31
C ILE A 521 35.21 23.19 11.95
N MET A 522 34.60 24.38 11.95
CA MET A 522 34.34 25.14 10.73
C MET A 522 35.62 25.61 10.06
N GLU A 523 36.63 26.03 10.83
CA GLU A 523 37.96 26.38 10.30
C GLU A 523 38.66 25.15 9.70
N PHE A 524 38.51 23.98 10.32
CA PHE A 524 39.03 22.74 9.75
C PHE A 524 38.32 22.35 8.44
N MET A 525 37.00 22.51 8.37
CA MET A 525 36.21 22.19 7.17
C MET A 525 36.38 23.21 6.04
N MET A 526 36.52 24.50 6.37
CA MET A 526 36.72 25.61 5.44
C MET A 526 37.95 26.43 5.85
N PRO A 527 39.16 25.94 5.56
CA PRO A 527 40.40 26.58 5.99
C PRO A 527 40.76 27.81 5.14
N ASN A 528 40.19 27.94 3.94
CA ASN A 528 40.50 29.03 3.01
C ASN A 528 39.27 29.40 2.16
N ARG A 529 39.39 30.51 1.43
CA ARG A 529 38.31 31.08 0.61
C ARG A 529 37.87 30.15 -0.52
N ASP A 530 38.80 29.46 -1.18
CA ASP A 530 38.46 28.56 -2.30
C ASP A 530 37.54 27.42 -1.84
N VAL A 531 37.87 26.80 -0.70
CA VAL A 531 37.02 25.75 -0.10
C VAL A 531 35.68 26.34 0.35
N ALA A 532 35.66 27.56 0.88
CA ALA A 532 34.41 28.23 1.27
C ALA A 532 33.49 28.52 0.07
N LEU A 533 34.04 29.04 -1.03
CA LEU A 533 33.29 29.27 -2.28
C LEU A 533 32.75 27.95 -2.88
N PHE A 534 33.52 26.87 -2.79
CA PHE A 534 33.03 25.55 -3.16
C PHE A 534 31.90 25.08 -2.24
N MET A 535 32.07 25.20 -0.93
CA MET A 535 31.08 24.77 0.08
C MET A 535 29.76 25.54 -0.05
N GLN A 536 29.77 26.85 -0.30
CA GLN A 536 28.53 27.63 -0.46
C GLN A 536 27.75 27.21 -1.72
N LYS A 537 28.45 27.02 -2.84
CA LYS A 537 27.85 26.53 -4.09
C LYS A 537 27.28 25.12 -3.89
N PHE A 538 28.07 24.23 -3.31
CA PHE A 538 27.66 22.85 -2.99
C PHE A 538 26.43 22.81 -2.07
N MET A 539 26.43 23.63 -1.01
CA MET A 539 25.33 23.71 -0.06
C MET A 539 24.02 24.12 -0.74
N THR A 540 24.07 25.05 -1.71
CA THR A 540 22.88 25.45 -2.48
C THR A 540 22.28 24.26 -3.24
N PHE A 541 23.12 23.42 -3.87
CA PHE A 541 22.65 22.20 -4.53
C PHE A 541 22.06 21.19 -3.54
N VAL A 542 22.65 21.05 -2.36
CA VAL A 542 22.12 20.19 -1.28
C VAL A 542 20.74 20.66 -0.84
N GLU A 543 20.53 21.96 -0.66
CA GLU A 543 19.23 22.51 -0.27
C GLU A 543 18.16 22.32 -1.35
N ILE A 544 18.50 22.55 -2.62
CA ILE A 544 17.60 22.25 -3.74
C ILE A 544 17.27 20.75 -3.75
N GLY A 545 18.27 19.88 -3.57
CA GLY A 545 18.08 18.44 -3.50
C GLY A 545 17.13 18.02 -2.38
N ILE A 546 17.30 18.58 -1.18
CA ILE A 546 16.42 18.35 -0.02
C ILE A 546 15.01 18.88 -0.29
N ALA A 547 14.88 20.07 -0.87
CA ALA A 547 13.61 20.68 -1.21
C ALA A 547 12.80 19.80 -2.16
N LEU A 548 13.41 19.36 -3.26
CA LEU A 548 12.78 18.47 -4.24
C LEU A 548 12.46 17.10 -3.62
N ALA A 549 13.37 16.55 -2.81
CA ALA A 549 13.16 15.31 -2.07
C ALA A 549 11.91 15.40 -1.17
N LEU A 550 11.73 16.50 -0.44
CA LEU A 550 10.55 16.72 0.39
C LEU A 550 9.27 16.91 -0.46
N ILE A 551 9.28 17.78 -1.48
CA ILE A 551 8.11 18.04 -2.33
C ILE A 551 7.57 16.75 -2.95
N PHE A 552 8.45 15.98 -3.61
CA PHE A 552 8.09 14.72 -4.27
C PHE A 552 8.01 13.53 -3.32
N GLY A 553 8.35 13.70 -2.04
CA GLY A 553 8.30 12.64 -1.03
C GLY A 553 9.28 11.51 -1.29
N LEU A 554 10.50 11.83 -1.73
CA LEU A 554 11.62 10.93 -1.95
C LEU A 554 12.62 11.04 -0.79
N PHE A 555 12.95 9.92 -0.15
CA PHE A 555 13.79 9.85 1.05
C PHE A 555 13.37 10.82 2.14
N THR A 556 12.06 11.01 2.34
CA THR A 556 11.51 12.09 3.17
C THR A 556 12.04 12.07 4.59
N TRP A 557 12.24 10.88 5.15
CA TRP A 557 12.82 10.71 6.48
C TRP A 557 14.28 11.20 6.55
N LEU A 558 15.12 10.80 5.59
CA LEU A 558 16.52 11.22 5.50
C LEU A 558 16.64 12.71 5.18
N ALA A 559 15.81 13.21 4.26
CA ALA A 559 15.73 14.62 3.93
C ALA A 559 15.35 15.46 5.16
N SER A 560 14.33 15.04 5.91
CA SER A 560 13.91 15.71 7.15
C SER A 560 15.00 15.67 8.22
N ALA A 561 15.65 14.51 8.42
CA ALA A 561 16.78 14.38 9.35
C ALA A 561 17.96 15.28 8.95
N ALA A 562 18.26 15.38 7.64
CA ALA A 562 19.26 16.30 7.11
C ALA A 562 18.88 17.76 7.38
N THR A 563 17.60 18.15 7.22
CA THR A 563 17.16 19.53 7.55
C THR A 563 17.34 19.86 9.03
N ILE A 564 17.13 18.90 9.94
CA ILE A 564 17.39 19.10 11.38
C ILE A 564 18.88 19.35 11.60
N GLY A 565 19.75 18.49 11.07
CA GLY A 565 21.21 18.66 11.18
C GLY A 565 21.70 19.99 10.61
N LEU A 566 21.22 20.37 9.42
CA LEU A 566 21.53 21.65 8.79
C LEU A 566 21.04 22.84 9.61
N THR A 567 19.82 22.76 10.14
CA THR A 567 19.27 23.82 10.99
C THR A 567 20.09 23.99 12.27
N VAL A 568 20.53 22.89 12.89
CA VAL A 568 21.43 22.95 14.05
C VAL A 568 22.78 23.60 13.69
N VAL A 569 23.36 23.25 12.54
CA VAL A 569 24.57 23.90 12.01
C VAL A 569 24.34 25.40 11.78
N PHE A 570 23.20 25.80 11.20
CA PHE A 570 22.84 27.20 11.01
C PHE A 570 22.70 27.95 12.32
N CYS A 571 22.03 27.36 13.33
CA CYS A 571 21.96 27.91 14.68
C CYS A 571 23.36 28.14 15.26
N LEU A 572 24.23 27.13 15.24
CA LEU A 572 25.58 27.21 15.81
C LEU A 572 26.49 28.21 15.07
N SER A 573 26.25 28.44 13.78
CA SER A 573 26.98 29.42 12.97
C SER A 573 26.48 30.87 13.13
N GLY A 574 25.39 31.10 13.88
CA GLY A 574 24.76 32.42 14.01
C GLY A 574 23.93 32.85 12.78
N MET A 575 23.66 31.93 11.85
CA MET A 575 22.93 32.18 10.60
C MET A 575 21.45 31.75 10.69
N PHE A 576 20.91 31.54 11.90
CA PHE A 576 19.53 31.08 12.11
C PHE A 576 18.83 31.86 13.22
N PHE A 577 17.55 32.14 13.01
CA PHE A 577 16.74 33.02 13.86
C PHE A 577 15.64 32.25 14.59
N TRP A 578 15.25 32.74 15.77
CA TRP A 578 14.17 32.15 16.57
C TRP A 578 12.84 32.05 15.83
N VAL A 579 12.54 33.00 14.94
CA VAL A 579 11.34 33.00 14.09
C VAL A 579 11.26 31.77 13.18
N ASN A 580 12.38 31.15 12.82
CA ASN A 580 12.43 29.98 11.94
C ASN A 580 12.54 28.65 12.70
N ILE A 581 12.49 28.65 14.04
CA ILE A 581 12.70 27.43 14.85
C ILE A 581 11.68 26.32 14.54
N TRP A 582 10.50 26.69 14.03
CA TRP A 582 9.46 25.75 13.61
C TRP A 582 9.92 24.76 12.53
N PHE A 583 10.98 25.05 11.77
CA PHE A 583 11.57 24.12 10.79
C PHE A 583 11.93 22.78 11.42
N ILE A 584 12.52 22.78 12.62
CA ILE A 584 12.93 21.56 13.32
C ILE A 584 11.71 20.71 13.68
N PHE A 585 10.65 21.33 14.21
CA PHE A 585 9.43 20.63 14.62
C PHE A 585 8.65 20.07 13.42
N VAL A 586 8.61 20.83 12.31
CA VAL A 586 8.03 20.33 11.06
C VAL A 586 8.82 19.16 10.51
N ALA A 587 10.16 19.23 10.53
CA ALA A 587 11.00 18.11 10.13
C ALA A 587 10.71 16.84 10.95
N PHE A 588 10.62 16.94 12.27
CA PHE A 588 10.19 15.82 13.12
C PHE A 588 8.80 15.28 12.74
N ALA A 589 7.83 16.15 12.47
CA ALA A 589 6.49 15.73 12.06
C ALA A 589 6.49 14.97 10.71
N LEU A 590 7.34 15.38 9.77
CA LEU A 590 7.47 14.75 8.45
C LEU A 590 8.21 13.42 8.46
N MET A 591 8.99 13.15 9.53
CA MET A 591 9.62 11.84 9.79
C MET A 591 8.62 10.71 10.11
N ASN A 592 7.31 10.98 10.16
CA ASN A 592 6.25 9.95 10.27
C ASN A 592 6.02 9.13 8.97
N GLY A 593 7.01 9.12 8.07
CA GLY A 593 6.94 8.46 6.76
C GLY A 593 6.03 9.16 5.77
N SER A 594 5.91 10.49 5.85
CA SER A 594 5.07 11.32 4.95
C SER A 594 5.29 11.02 3.47
N GLY A 595 6.53 10.73 3.07
CA GLY A 595 6.90 10.42 1.67
C GLY A 595 6.13 9.26 1.04
N ARG A 596 5.58 8.33 1.83
CA ARG A 596 4.81 7.20 1.28
C ARG A 596 3.36 7.59 0.91
N ALA A 597 2.87 8.71 1.43
CA ALA A 597 1.57 9.28 1.06
C ALA A 597 1.77 10.27 -0.10
N LEU A 598 1.21 9.96 -1.27
CA LEU A 598 1.39 10.77 -2.49
C LEU A 598 2.86 11.20 -2.72
N GLY A 599 3.81 10.27 -2.59
CA GLY A 599 5.22 10.55 -2.78
C GLY A 599 6.01 9.31 -3.22
N LEU A 600 7.24 9.55 -3.68
CA LEU A 600 8.09 8.55 -4.33
C LEU A 600 8.57 7.44 -3.40
N ASP A 601 8.65 7.69 -2.09
CA ASP A 601 9.01 6.67 -1.08
C ASP A 601 8.08 5.45 -1.11
N ARG A 602 6.85 5.61 -1.62
CA ARG A 602 5.92 4.49 -1.83
C ARG A 602 6.49 3.41 -2.73
N TRP A 603 7.23 3.79 -3.78
CA TRP A 603 7.79 2.86 -4.75
C TRP A 603 9.28 2.61 -4.50
N VAL A 604 10.02 3.68 -4.19
CA VAL A 604 11.48 3.64 -4.04
C VAL A 604 11.89 2.83 -2.81
N ILE A 605 11.27 3.03 -1.64
CA ILE A 605 11.68 2.32 -0.42
C ILE A 605 11.44 0.81 -0.54
N PRO A 606 10.26 0.30 -0.98
CA PRO A 606 10.07 -1.14 -1.19
C PRO A 606 10.94 -1.71 -2.31
N TRP A 607 11.31 -0.91 -3.31
CA TRP A 607 12.25 -1.33 -4.34
C TRP A 607 13.65 -1.50 -3.75
N ILE A 608 14.16 -0.53 -2.99
CA ILE A 608 15.44 -0.64 -2.27
C ILE A 608 15.41 -1.83 -1.32
N GLN A 609 14.34 -2.00 -0.53
CA GLN A 609 14.20 -3.14 0.39
C GLN A 609 14.23 -4.49 -0.35
N ARG A 610 13.64 -4.59 -1.54
CA ARG A 610 13.71 -5.81 -2.36
C ARG A 610 15.09 -6.03 -2.97
N THR A 611 15.71 -4.97 -3.49
CA THR A 611 17.03 -5.05 -4.14
C THR A 611 18.12 -5.36 -3.11
N VAL A 612 18.17 -4.58 -2.02
CA VAL A 612 19.07 -4.79 -0.88
C VAL A 612 18.72 -6.08 -0.16
N GLY A 613 17.43 -6.40 0.02
CA GLY A 613 17.01 -7.66 0.63
C GLY A 613 17.49 -8.87 -0.16
N LYS A 614 17.35 -8.87 -1.49
CA LYS A 614 17.91 -9.92 -2.36
C LYS A 614 19.43 -9.97 -2.29
N TRP A 615 20.09 -8.81 -2.30
CA TRP A 615 21.54 -8.70 -2.22
C TRP A 615 22.10 -9.18 -0.88
N CYS A 616 21.44 -8.86 0.24
CA CYS A 616 21.84 -9.25 1.59
C CYS A 616 21.46 -10.67 1.98
N LEU A 617 20.30 -11.17 1.53
CA LEU A 617 19.77 -12.48 1.90
C LEU A 617 20.01 -13.54 0.83
N ASN A 618 20.98 -13.36 -0.06
CA ASN A 618 21.32 -14.23 -1.20
C ASN A 618 20.94 -15.72 -0.96
N ARG A 619 19.67 -16.05 -1.27
CA ARG A 619 19.04 -17.38 -1.24
C ARG A 619 18.29 -17.63 -2.55
N THR A 620 18.50 -16.81 -3.56
CA THR A 620 17.93 -17.00 -4.90
C THR A 620 19.00 -17.32 -5.92
N ALA A 621 19.74 -18.38 -5.66
CA ALA A 621 19.72 -19.53 -6.53
C ALA A 621 19.64 -20.72 -5.57
N SER A 622 18.73 -21.66 -5.78
CA SER A 622 19.03 -23.01 -5.28
C SER A 622 20.46 -23.28 -5.76
N PRO A 623 21.42 -23.63 -4.87
CA PRO A 623 22.75 -23.95 -5.35
C PRO A 623 22.56 -24.91 -6.51
N MET A 624 23.21 -24.66 -7.66
CA MET A 624 23.28 -25.67 -8.71
C MET A 624 23.60 -26.98 -8.01
N GLN A 625 22.61 -27.85 -7.91
CA GLN A 625 22.79 -29.12 -7.22
C GLN A 625 23.42 -29.99 -8.27
N GLU A 626 24.73 -29.86 -8.44
CA GLU A 626 25.48 -30.77 -9.25
C GLU A 626 25.91 -31.95 -8.39
N ALA A 627 25.76 -33.16 -8.92
CA ALA A 627 26.36 -34.35 -8.38
C ALA A 627 27.50 -34.77 -9.32
N VAL A 628 28.70 -34.92 -8.78
CA VAL A 628 29.88 -35.34 -9.56
C VAL A 628 30.16 -36.81 -9.27
N LEU A 629 30.26 -37.62 -10.33
CA LEU A 629 30.81 -38.96 -10.30
C LEU A 629 32.34 -38.88 -10.42
N SER A 630 33.04 -39.41 -9.43
CA SER A 630 34.50 -39.52 -9.43
C SER A 630 34.91 -40.93 -8.99
N VAL A 631 35.96 -41.45 -9.64
CA VAL A 631 36.65 -42.69 -9.28
C VAL A 631 38.11 -42.32 -9.02
N ASP A 632 38.69 -42.81 -7.93
CA ASP A 632 40.07 -42.51 -7.48
C ASP A 632 40.44 -41.01 -7.47
N GLY A 633 39.46 -40.14 -7.23
CA GLY A 633 39.65 -38.68 -7.20
C GLY A 633 39.70 -38.01 -8.58
N GLN A 634 39.56 -38.75 -9.67
CA GLN A 634 39.39 -38.19 -11.02
C GLN A 634 37.89 -38.01 -11.33
N GLU A 635 37.48 -36.83 -11.80
CA GLU A 635 36.10 -36.56 -12.19
C GLU A 635 35.77 -37.24 -13.53
N ILE A 636 34.72 -38.06 -13.55
CA ILE A 636 34.27 -38.79 -14.74
C ILE A 636 33.08 -38.11 -15.38
N LYS A 637 32.10 -37.66 -14.58
CA LYS A 637 30.88 -37.03 -15.08
C LYS A 637 30.20 -36.16 -14.03
N THR A 638 29.66 -35.02 -14.46
CA THR A 638 28.82 -34.14 -13.63
C THR A 638 27.37 -34.25 -14.07
N PHE A 639 26.47 -34.32 -13.09
CA PHE A 639 25.03 -34.41 -13.27
C PHE A 639 24.36 -33.16 -12.71
N ASP A 640 23.63 -32.43 -13.55
CA ASP A 640 22.80 -31.31 -13.12
C ASP A 640 21.48 -31.82 -12.51
N LEU A 641 21.26 -31.55 -11.21
CA LEU A 641 20.01 -31.87 -10.49
C LEU A 641 19.08 -30.65 -10.38
N SER A 642 19.41 -29.53 -11.02
CA SER A 642 18.57 -28.32 -10.99
C SER A 642 17.26 -28.51 -11.75
N ASP A 643 17.27 -29.30 -12.82
CA ASP A 643 16.09 -29.67 -13.58
C ASP A 643 15.37 -30.87 -12.96
N LYS A 644 14.28 -30.60 -12.24
CA LYS A 644 13.44 -31.64 -11.62
C LYS A 644 12.57 -32.40 -12.60
N SER A 645 12.51 -32.00 -13.87
CA SER A 645 11.67 -32.66 -14.88
C SER A 645 12.34 -33.87 -15.54
N GLN A 646 13.66 -34.00 -15.43
CA GLN A 646 14.41 -35.08 -16.05
C GLN A 646 14.45 -36.34 -15.17
N SER A 647 14.22 -37.48 -15.80
CA SER A 647 14.38 -38.81 -15.21
C SER A 647 15.12 -39.72 -16.19
N TYR A 648 16.36 -40.09 -15.88
CA TYR A 648 17.17 -40.96 -16.74
C TYR A 648 18.15 -41.81 -15.91
N THR A 649 18.75 -42.80 -16.56
CA THR A 649 19.71 -43.71 -15.95
C THR A 649 21.04 -43.64 -16.69
N TYR A 650 22.15 -43.63 -15.97
CA TYR A 650 23.51 -43.59 -16.50
C TYR A 650 24.30 -44.78 -15.96
N ARG A 651 24.89 -45.58 -16.85
CA ARG A 651 25.75 -46.72 -16.49
C ARG A 651 27.21 -46.29 -16.62
N TYR A 652 27.96 -46.42 -15.54
CA TYR A 652 29.42 -46.33 -15.53
C TYR A 652 30.00 -47.75 -15.45
N GLU A 653 31.04 -48.04 -16.22
CA GLU A 653 31.73 -49.34 -16.24
C GLU A 653 33.25 -49.08 -16.22
N ASP A 654 33.94 -49.72 -15.29
CA ASP A 654 35.38 -49.63 -15.08
C ASP A 654 36.12 -50.67 -15.94
N LYS A 655 37.45 -50.53 -16.04
CA LYS A 655 38.34 -51.40 -16.83
C LYS A 655 38.30 -52.87 -16.38
N ASP A 656 37.99 -53.13 -15.12
CA ASP A 656 37.89 -54.49 -14.56
C ASP A 656 36.54 -55.16 -14.85
N GLY A 657 35.62 -54.50 -15.55
CA GLY A 657 34.27 -55.01 -15.87
C GLY A 657 33.22 -54.74 -14.78
N ASP A 658 33.61 -54.00 -13.75
CA ASP A 658 32.72 -53.53 -12.68
C ASP A 658 31.89 -52.32 -13.14
N TYR A 659 30.60 -52.28 -12.79
CA TYR A 659 29.65 -51.26 -13.20
C TYR A 659 28.78 -50.72 -12.05
N ASN A 660 28.41 -49.45 -12.21
CA ASN A 660 27.42 -48.73 -11.39
C ASN A 660 26.31 -48.18 -12.28
N LEU A 661 25.06 -48.53 -11.98
CA LEU A 661 23.88 -47.95 -12.61
C LEU A 661 23.31 -46.83 -11.74
N ILE A 662 23.45 -45.59 -12.20
CA ILE A 662 23.07 -44.37 -11.49
C ILE A 662 21.75 -43.86 -12.04
N GLU A 663 20.75 -43.67 -11.19
CA GLU A 663 19.46 -43.09 -11.55
C GLU A 663 19.33 -41.65 -11.05
N ILE A 664 18.91 -40.76 -11.96
CA ILE A 664 18.62 -39.35 -11.67
C ILE A 664 17.13 -39.16 -11.88
N LYS A 665 16.43 -38.72 -10.84
CA LYS A 665 14.98 -38.49 -10.85
C LYS A 665 14.61 -37.38 -9.89
N GLU A 666 13.83 -36.39 -10.35
CA GLU A 666 13.30 -35.28 -9.52
C GLU A 666 14.38 -34.51 -8.73
N GLY A 667 15.55 -34.29 -9.32
CA GLY A 667 16.69 -33.65 -8.65
C GLY A 667 17.34 -34.49 -7.54
N ARG A 668 17.08 -35.81 -7.51
CA ARG A 668 17.75 -36.78 -6.63
C ARG A 668 18.59 -37.74 -7.45
N ILE A 669 19.76 -38.10 -6.93
CA ILE A 669 20.68 -39.10 -7.51
C ILE A 669 20.74 -40.31 -6.57
N ARG A 670 20.67 -41.52 -7.13
CA ARG A 670 20.85 -42.78 -6.37
C ARG A 670 21.50 -43.86 -7.23
N ILE A 671 22.16 -44.81 -6.58
CA ILE A 671 22.62 -46.04 -7.25
C ILE A 671 21.43 -47.00 -7.32
N LYS A 672 21.05 -47.39 -8.52
CA LYS A 672 19.95 -48.32 -8.80
C LYS A 672 20.40 -49.78 -8.75
N GLU A 673 21.60 -50.05 -9.24
CA GLU A 673 22.24 -51.37 -9.29
C GLU A 673 23.76 -51.18 -9.36
N ALA A 674 24.53 -52.06 -8.74
CA ALA A 674 25.99 -52.06 -8.79
C ALA A 674 26.53 -53.48 -8.57
N ASN A 675 27.62 -53.84 -9.23
CA ASN A 675 28.39 -55.05 -8.90
C ASN A 675 29.73 -54.73 -8.20
N CYS A 676 30.13 -53.46 -8.12
CA CYS A 676 31.35 -53.03 -7.42
C CYS A 676 31.09 -52.72 -5.94
N GLY A 677 32.11 -52.90 -5.09
CA GLY A 677 32.04 -52.61 -3.66
C GLY A 677 32.16 -51.13 -3.27
N ASP A 678 32.61 -50.27 -4.17
CA ASP A 678 32.95 -48.88 -3.87
C ASP A 678 31.75 -47.94 -3.89
N GLN A 679 31.57 -47.17 -2.81
CA GLN A 679 30.50 -46.18 -2.69
C GLN A 679 30.85 -44.89 -3.43
N ILE A 680 30.03 -44.50 -4.42
CA ILE A 680 30.10 -43.18 -5.06
C ILE A 680 29.93 -42.07 -4.02
N CYS A 681 30.95 -41.22 -3.86
CA CYS A 681 30.88 -40.02 -3.01
C CYS A 681 30.15 -38.87 -3.73
N VAL A 682 28.90 -38.60 -3.35
CA VAL A 682 28.18 -37.40 -3.82
C VAL A 682 28.63 -36.18 -3.01
N ARG A 683 29.53 -35.35 -3.56
CA ARG A 683 29.81 -34.02 -3.00
C ARG A 683 28.77 -33.02 -3.51
N ARG A 684 28.11 -32.29 -2.59
CA ARG A 684 27.35 -31.09 -2.94
C ARG A 684 28.34 -29.97 -3.28
N GLY A 685 28.19 -29.37 -4.45
CA GLY A 685 29.07 -28.33 -5.00
C GLY A 685 29.25 -27.09 -4.10
N TRP A 686 30.27 -26.31 -4.47
CA TRP A 686 30.84 -25.15 -3.78
C TRP A 686 29.80 -24.18 -3.19
N ILE A 687 29.90 -23.92 -1.87
CA ILE A 687 29.23 -22.78 -1.23
C ILE A 687 29.97 -21.53 -1.69
N ASP A 688 29.42 -20.86 -2.70
CA ASP A 688 29.93 -19.58 -3.17
C ASP A 688 29.67 -18.49 -2.09
N GLN A 689 30.60 -18.39 -1.13
CA GLN A 689 30.62 -17.37 -0.09
C GLN A 689 31.41 -16.12 -0.52
N SER A 690 31.62 -15.91 -1.82
CA SER A 690 32.43 -14.80 -2.36
C SER A 690 31.68 -13.48 -2.55
N GLY A 691 30.38 -13.41 -2.23
CA GLY A 691 29.61 -12.16 -2.18
C GLY A 691 29.77 -11.48 -0.82
N GLY A 692 30.57 -10.41 -0.73
CA GLY A 692 30.69 -9.57 0.47
C GLY A 692 29.32 -9.12 0.97
N THR A 693 28.85 -9.73 2.06
CA THR A 693 27.54 -9.46 2.67
C THR A 693 27.60 -8.16 3.48
N ILE A 694 26.45 -7.65 3.95
CA ILE A 694 26.41 -6.63 5.02
C ILE A 694 27.30 -7.05 6.20
N SER A 695 27.44 -8.36 6.46
CA SER A 695 28.35 -8.84 7.50
C SER A 695 29.80 -8.44 7.24
N THR A 696 30.30 -8.53 6.00
CA THR A 696 31.65 -8.08 5.64
C THR A 696 31.83 -6.58 5.85
N PHE A 697 30.83 -5.78 5.46
CA PHE A 697 30.82 -4.35 5.75
C PHE A 697 30.81 -4.07 7.26
N LEU A 698 29.95 -4.75 8.03
CA LEU A 698 29.86 -4.59 9.48
C LEU A 698 31.15 -5.05 10.19
N TYR A 699 31.78 -6.13 9.73
CA TYR A 699 33.09 -6.59 10.22
C TYR A 699 34.14 -5.50 9.98
N SER A 700 34.25 -4.99 8.76
CA SER A 700 35.21 -3.95 8.41
C SER A 700 34.93 -2.63 9.13
N MET A 701 33.67 -2.22 9.23
CA MET A 701 33.26 -0.99 9.90
C MET A 701 33.50 -1.06 11.42
N SER A 702 33.09 -2.15 12.07
CA SER A 702 33.32 -2.34 13.51
C SER A 702 34.81 -2.45 13.83
N GLY A 703 35.55 -3.24 13.05
CA GLY A 703 36.99 -3.37 13.18
C GLY A 703 37.70 -2.02 13.01
N SER A 704 37.39 -1.28 11.93
CA SER A 704 38.02 0.01 11.65
C SER A 704 37.69 1.08 12.69
N LEU A 705 36.43 1.21 13.13
CA LEU A 705 36.03 2.19 14.15
C LEU A 705 36.69 1.89 15.49
N LEU A 706 36.65 0.62 15.95
CA LEU A 706 37.24 0.24 17.23
C LEU A 706 38.76 0.42 17.21
N SER A 707 39.40 0.06 16.08
CA SER A 707 40.83 0.30 15.84
C SER A 707 41.16 1.79 15.86
N TYR A 708 40.41 2.63 15.15
CA TYR A 708 40.63 4.08 15.09
C TYR A 708 40.53 4.76 16.45
N PHE A 709 39.42 4.54 17.17
CA PHE A 709 39.22 5.16 18.49
C PHE A 709 40.20 4.63 19.52
N GLY A 710 40.55 3.34 19.48
CA GLY A 710 41.55 2.82 20.39
C GLY A 710 42.97 3.29 20.07
N MET A 711 43.33 3.46 18.80
CA MET A 711 44.59 4.11 18.44
C MET A 711 44.64 5.56 18.94
N LEU A 712 43.54 6.31 18.84
CA LEU A 712 43.45 7.66 19.42
C LEU A 712 43.59 7.66 20.94
N LEU A 713 42.95 6.69 21.62
CA LEU A 713 43.06 6.53 23.06
C LEU A 713 44.50 6.20 23.47
N VAL A 714 45.15 5.24 22.81
CA VAL A 714 46.55 4.88 23.08
C VAL A 714 47.48 6.04 22.77
N LYS A 715 47.22 6.81 21.70
CA LYS A 715 47.95 8.03 21.37
C LYS A 715 47.83 9.11 22.45
N SER A 716 46.67 9.20 23.13
CA SER A 716 46.44 10.16 24.22
C SER A 716 47.32 9.94 25.45
N LEU A 717 47.89 8.73 25.62
CA LEU A 717 48.87 8.42 26.68
C LEU A 717 50.22 9.16 26.48
N GLY A 718 50.43 9.74 25.30
CA GLY A 718 51.56 10.57 24.96
C GLY A 718 52.77 9.80 24.40
N PRO A 719 53.62 10.48 23.62
CA PRO A 719 54.72 9.86 22.87
C PRO A 719 55.82 9.27 23.76
N LYS A 720 55.92 9.70 25.02
CA LYS A 720 56.88 9.14 25.98
C LYS A 720 56.49 7.73 26.47
N ARG A 721 55.22 7.36 26.36
CA ARG A 721 54.70 6.07 26.87
C ARG A 721 54.45 5.05 25.76
N VAL A 722 54.12 5.50 24.56
CA VAL A 722 53.79 4.60 23.45
C VAL A 722 54.44 5.07 22.15
N SER A 723 55.13 4.15 21.47
CA SER A 723 55.70 4.38 20.14
C SER A 723 54.62 4.31 19.04
N ILE A 724 54.91 4.83 17.85
CA ILE A 724 54.04 4.67 16.67
C ILE A 724 53.75 3.20 16.38
N ILE A 725 54.76 2.33 16.55
CA ILE A 725 54.62 0.88 16.39
C ILE A 725 53.65 0.32 17.45
N GLY A 726 53.76 0.77 18.70
CA GLY A 726 52.85 0.37 19.77
C GLY A 726 51.40 0.80 19.54
N ILE A 727 51.17 2.01 19.01
CA ILE A 727 49.84 2.49 18.62
C ILE A 727 49.28 1.60 17.50
N SER A 728 50.08 1.29 16.49
CA SER A 728 49.67 0.42 15.37
C SER A 728 49.38 -1.01 15.81
N ALA A 729 50.18 -1.57 16.72
CA ALA A 729 49.95 -2.89 17.31
C ALA A 729 48.61 -2.96 18.08
N ALA A 730 48.30 -1.92 18.86
CA ALA A 730 47.00 -1.80 19.53
C ALA A 730 45.85 -1.68 18.53
N GLY A 731 46.05 -0.95 17.43
CA GLY A 731 45.09 -0.85 16.33
C GLY A 731 44.81 -2.20 15.67
N GLY A 732 45.85 -3.00 15.40
CA GLY A 732 45.72 -4.34 14.82
C GLY A 732 44.98 -5.32 15.73
N PHE A 733 45.25 -5.29 17.04
CA PHE A 733 44.49 -6.06 18.03
C PHE A 733 43.01 -5.66 18.04
N LEU A 734 42.72 -4.37 18.18
CA LEU A 734 41.35 -3.85 18.29
C LEU A 734 40.53 -4.05 17.01
N HIS A 735 41.16 -4.03 15.84
CA HIS A 735 40.50 -4.33 14.59
C HIS A 735 39.88 -5.74 14.62
N ASN A 736 40.64 -6.72 15.09
CA ASN A 736 40.18 -8.11 15.18
C ASN A 736 39.14 -8.30 16.28
N VAL A 737 39.26 -7.60 17.40
CA VAL A 737 38.23 -7.56 18.46
C VAL A 737 36.90 -7.05 17.89
N GLY A 738 36.92 -5.95 17.15
CA GLY A 738 35.71 -5.35 16.56
C GLY A 738 35.03 -6.28 15.54
N GLN A 739 35.82 -7.00 14.74
CA GLN A 739 35.30 -8.02 13.81
C GLN A 739 34.66 -9.20 14.54
N LEU A 740 35.34 -9.76 15.55
CA LEU A 740 34.83 -10.89 16.31
C LEU A 740 33.57 -10.54 17.12
N PHE A 741 33.45 -9.32 17.61
CA PHE A 741 32.25 -8.86 18.29
C PHE A 741 31.02 -8.89 17.37
N VAL A 742 31.14 -8.35 16.16
CA VAL A 742 30.07 -8.41 15.16
C VAL A 742 29.83 -9.86 14.74
N ALA A 743 30.87 -10.69 14.61
CA ALA A 743 30.72 -12.10 14.24
C ALA A 743 29.96 -12.88 15.33
N SER A 744 30.26 -12.64 16.61
CA SER A 744 29.52 -13.20 17.74
C SER A 744 28.06 -12.75 17.75
N TRP A 745 27.79 -11.47 17.47
CA TRP A 745 26.43 -10.95 17.37
C TRP A 745 25.67 -11.63 16.22
N ILE A 746 26.23 -11.65 15.01
CA ILE A 746 25.60 -12.25 13.83
C ILE A 746 25.35 -13.75 14.03
N ALA A 747 26.32 -14.46 14.61
CA ALA A 747 26.19 -15.88 14.91
C ALA A 747 25.30 -16.19 16.13
N GLN A 748 24.87 -15.17 16.88
CA GLN A 748 24.21 -15.33 18.19
C GLN A 748 24.97 -16.28 19.13
N SER A 749 26.30 -16.30 19.02
CA SER A 749 27.16 -17.21 19.78
C SER A 749 28.46 -16.55 20.21
N TRP A 750 28.70 -16.61 21.52
CA TRP A 750 29.97 -16.20 22.12
C TRP A 750 31.11 -17.19 21.85
N THR A 751 30.84 -18.39 21.32
CA THR A 751 31.90 -19.35 20.94
C THR A 751 32.83 -18.79 19.86
N VAL A 752 32.36 -17.84 19.05
CA VAL A 752 33.20 -17.14 18.06
C VAL A 752 34.33 -16.36 18.71
N MET A 753 34.19 -15.92 19.98
CA MET A 753 35.29 -15.27 20.71
C MET A 753 36.45 -16.22 21.04
N LEU A 754 36.30 -17.55 20.89
CA LEU A 754 37.41 -18.49 21.03
C LEU A 754 38.51 -18.27 19.97
N TYR A 755 38.19 -17.62 18.86
CA TYR A 755 39.19 -17.20 17.87
C TYR A 755 39.99 -15.98 18.29
N LEU A 756 39.57 -15.26 19.34
CA LEU A 756 40.21 -14.01 19.78
C LEU A 756 41.69 -14.18 20.10
N PRO A 757 42.18 -15.21 20.84
CA PRO A 757 43.61 -15.33 21.13
C PRO A 757 44.46 -15.47 19.87
N VAL A 758 44.05 -16.31 18.92
CA VAL A 758 44.76 -16.56 17.66
C VAL A 758 44.74 -15.32 16.77
N MET A 759 43.56 -14.72 16.58
CA MET A 759 43.41 -13.50 15.78
C MET A 759 44.12 -12.31 16.42
N SER A 760 44.16 -12.23 17.75
CA SER A 760 44.88 -11.16 18.46
C SER A 760 46.38 -11.26 18.22
N LEU A 761 46.95 -12.47 18.27
CA LEU A 761 48.37 -12.69 17.97
C LEU A 761 48.71 -12.22 16.55
N LEU A 762 47.92 -12.63 15.55
CA LEU A 762 48.11 -12.23 14.16
C LEU A 762 47.88 -10.72 13.95
N GLY A 763 46.88 -10.15 14.62
CA GLY A 763 46.57 -8.72 14.56
C GLY A 763 47.68 -7.85 15.15
N ILE A 764 48.28 -8.29 16.25
CA ILE A 764 49.44 -7.61 16.86
C ILE A 764 50.64 -7.68 15.92
N LEU A 765 50.94 -8.85 15.35
CA LEU A 765 52.05 -9.00 14.39
C LEU A 765 51.85 -8.12 13.15
N ALA A 766 50.65 -8.14 12.57
CA ALA A 766 50.30 -7.27 11.46
C ALA A 766 50.41 -5.78 11.83
N GLY A 767 49.92 -5.40 13.01
CA GLY A 767 50.02 -4.03 13.52
C GLY A 767 51.47 -3.58 13.74
N ILE A 768 52.36 -4.47 14.20
CA ILE A 768 53.80 -4.17 14.31
C ILE A 768 54.41 -3.94 12.92
N VAL A 769 54.15 -4.82 11.95
CA VAL A 769 54.67 -4.69 10.58
C VAL A 769 54.19 -3.40 9.93
N ILE A 770 52.90 -3.09 10.03
CA ILE A 770 52.31 -1.84 9.52
C ILE A 770 52.90 -0.63 10.25
N GLY A 771 53.14 -0.73 11.55
CA GLY A 771 53.76 0.33 12.35
C GLY A 771 55.20 0.61 11.93
N ILE A 772 56.00 -0.42 11.64
CA ILE A 772 57.36 -0.30 11.12
C ILE A 772 57.33 0.35 9.73
N ALA A 773 56.45 -0.13 8.84
CA ALA A 773 56.28 0.44 7.51
C ALA A 773 55.84 1.91 7.56
N GLY A 774 54.85 2.24 8.41
CA GLY A 774 54.37 3.61 8.60
C GLY A 774 55.47 4.53 9.13
N ASN A 775 56.25 4.07 10.12
CA ASN A 775 57.40 4.82 10.63
C ASN A 775 58.48 5.02 9.56
N TYR A 776 58.77 4.00 8.77
CA TYR A 776 59.71 4.09 7.65
C TYR A 776 59.23 5.12 6.60
N LEU A 777 57.95 5.08 6.23
CA LEU A 777 57.36 6.01 5.26
C LEU A 777 57.38 7.46 5.76
N LEU A 778 57.07 7.70 7.04
CA LEU A 778 57.16 9.04 7.64
C LEU A 778 58.58 9.63 7.55
N VAL A 779 59.60 8.78 7.66
CA VAL A 779 61.01 9.19 7.58
C VAL A 779 61.50 9.36 6.14
N HIS A 780 61.02 8.56 5.18
CA HIS A 780 61.60 8.52 3.83
C HIS A 780 60.75 9.22 2.76
N VAL A 781 59.48 9.52 3.02
CA VAL A 781 58.59 10.20 2.07
C VAL A 781 58.57 11.70 2.36
N ARG A 782 59.21 12.49 1.48
CA ARG A 782 59.31 13.96 1.61
C ARG A 782 57.96 14.67 1.85
N ALA A 783 56.89 14.18 1.21
CA ALA A 783 55.55 14.74 1.39
C ALA A 783 55.06 14.57 2.84
N LEU A 784 55.26 13.39 3.43
CA LEU A 784 54.88 13.11 4.81
C LEU A 784 55.74 13.89 5.81
N GLN A 785 57.03 14.03 5.56
CA GLN A 785 57.92 14.87 6.37
C GLN A 785 57.46 16.33 6.37
N LYS A 786 57.09 16.87 5.20
CA LYS A 786 56.56 18.24 5.09
C LYS A 786 55.29 18.41 5.92
N PHE A 787 54.34 17.47 5.82
CA PHE A 787 53.13 17.50 6.65
C PHE A 787 53.42 17.40 8.16
N GLN A 788 54.40 16.59 8.55
CA GLN A 788 54.78 16.47 9.96
C GLN A 788 55.40 17.76 10.49
N LEU A 789 56.30 18.40 9.73
CA LEU A 789 56.89 19.69 10.08
C LEU A 789 55.83 20.80 10.15
N ASP A 790 54.89 20.83 9.21
CA ASP A 790 53.77 21.77 9.21
C ASP A 790 52.85 21.55 10.44
N TYR A 791 52.66 20.30 10.86
CA TYR A 791 51.89 19.98 12.07
C TYR A 791 52.63 20.36 13.36
N GLU A 792 53.93 20.05 13.45
CA GLU A 792 54.75 20.38 14.62
C GLU A 792 54.93 21.89 14.79
N SER A 793 55.13 22.63 13.70
CA SER A 793 55.16 24.10 13.73
C SER A 793 53.84 24.70 14.23
N LYS A 794 52.69 24.24 13.72
CA LYS A 794 51.36 24.66 14.21
C LYS A 794 51.10 24.26 15.67
N LYS A 795 51.62 23.13 16.12
CA LYS A 795 51.45 22.67 17.51
C LYS A 795 52.30 23.49 18.48
N ASN A 796 53.51 23.88 18.09
CA ASN A 796 54.36 24.74 18.91
C ASN A 796 53.78 26.16 19.00
N LEU A 797 53.22 26.69 17.91
CA LEU A 797 52.46 27.96 17.90
C LEU A 797 51.20 27.98 18.79
N LYS A 798 50.70 26.82 19.25
CA LYS A 798 49.57 26.71 20.19
C LYS A 798 50.01 26.51 21.64
N LYS A 799 51.31 26.29 21.90
CA LYS A 799 51.87 26.07 23.23
C LYS A 799 52.53 27.31 23.80
N ASP A 800 53.03 28.17 22.94
CA ASP A 800 53.29 29.59 23.23
C ASP A 800 51.97 30.37 23.16
#